data_AF-A0A9P0CB40-F1
#
_entry.id   AF-A0A9P0CB40-F1
#
_cell.length_a   1.000
_cell.length_b   1.000
_cell.length_c   1.000
_cell.angle_alpha   90.00
_cell.angle_beta   90.00
_cell.angle_gamma   90.00
#
_symmetry.space_group_name_H-M   'P 1'
#
loop_
_entity.id
_entity.type
_entity.pdbx_description
1 polymer ?
#
loop_
_entity_poly.entity_id
_entity_poly.type
_entity_poly.pdbx_seq_one_letter_code
_entity_poly.pdbx_strand_id
1 'polypeptide(L)'
;MDKNADPIVPDIASTSETNHVVNNTAVPKAAAIVSEEWLAKLKKQKEEAYEKNLENKQKKKALQSEERRKKRAEAAENKPPESKTADVTVERDILPKEQPADKQVIQSALDQQKRRSVRQKPLPSKEPSSDSKKSKNTKKKPVKQNAICDRALLEKRKAGARRAKEFRERLKMDPVKREEARKKEAERARERRKSGKIKTISAMSDREKRKQRKNWRESYHRTAEKKKRIREGETFMHQNSPPASPHRNDEDPHPVNDQGARRRRRMQRKRRSEEKQKEQDQMNATAHAKKLAETWKKRYYRLKQFQEKQNAQSPSPNKIATQTMKEGTESVKKNLLEFEVLKKSLTSPSTSENPKDKLQKKTAVAECLLSRKRDLEKYKLKTVFKGLTGWRKIFTKTPKNSAENEGIRKKFNFLRKEIRKFFENDDNSFFAPGKKDTITRKKIKRQKKYLSESLIELHKKFKATKNISVSYSFFRLCKPFYIVPLKLTERETCLCATHENFRFLFQKCKQLKLLNFSSPSQLLQSLCCNFKNLNCMYRLCKECKNKAIIFEKTDLSEDTPVFYHKWARCSEEREKNGKKFMVKVTRKLKCNCSIKELKETLNDILLPYMKHSYRVYHQLTFSKDMKEKLNEDEVLIIIDFSENYQLKFTSEVQSCHFGASNAQLTLQTGAYYTNDKKSTTCTSFCSVAQSPRHDAAAIWGHLLPVFSKIKNEHPRVKKAHVLSDGPTKQYRNKFQIHLFGHYMKQLGFELASYNFSEAGHGKSVADGVGGTVKRTADSAVRRGKDVPDIETFVQVLENLKIQVFQIENSLIEEVAKVLENMSLTTIPGTMALHQIVLDCKNEKRLNIRQFSCLICRNKLECTHYPKGSTIFDQQIEQKAPNSENAAVKVNKPAAIKKKAQSKSEATKENSDSNLKTLHDVDERELKVDTYVSVIFDEEWYPGRINSVDLAVKKAKISFMRRSGGFFLWPSTADIHVVNFDGILTILKPPTKCSSRLYVFENVDLVDKLSTSYLRDL
;
A
#
# COMPACT_ATOMS: atom_id res chain seq x y z
N MET A 1 41.68 66.86 -18.78
CA MET A 1 42.99 66.68 -18.11
C MET A 1 43.29 65.18 -18.11
N ASP A 2 43.63 64.55 -19.24
CA ASP A 2 44.71 64.79 -20.24
C ASP A 2 46.01 64.04 -19.84
N LYS A 3 46.79 63.44 -20.74
CA LYS A 3 46.56 62.94 -22.13
C LYS A 3 47.79 62.12 -22.59
N ASN A 4 47.62 61.28 -23.61
CA ASN A 4 48.69 60.66 -24.45
C ASN A 4 49.63 59.67 -23.70
N ALA A 5 50.37 58.75 -24.33
CA ALA A 5 50.57 58.45 -25.75
C ALA A 5 50.68 56.93 -26.03
N ASP A 6 49.98 56.41 -27.06
CA ASP A 6 50.52 55.92 -28.35
C ASP A 6 51.94 55.29 -28.40
N PRO A 7 52.23 54.31 -29.33
CA PRO A 7 51.92 54.51 -30.76
C PRO A 7 51.68 53.30 -31.72
N ILE A 8 51.24 53.70 -32.93
CA ILE A 8 51.46 53.11 -34.28
C ILE A 8 50.55 52.00 -34.84
N VAL A 9 50.11 52.26 -36.07
CA VAL A 9 49.34 51.43 -37.04
C VAL A 9 49.85 51.86 -38.48
N PRO A 10 49.31 51.39 -39.63
CA PRO A 10 49.91 50.33 -40.46
C PRO A 10 50.43 50.80 -41.87
N ASP A 11 50.70 49.80 -42.72
CA ASP A 11 50.66 49.78 -44.20
C ASP A 11 51.70 50.55 -45.04
N ILE A 12 52.18 49.85 -46.09
CA ILE A 12 52.56 50.33 -47.43
C ILE A 12 52.56 49.10 -48.37
N ALA A 13 52.41 49.30 -49.69
CA ALA A 13 52.06 48.25 -50.65
C ALA A 13 52.94 48.27 -51.93
N SER A 14 52.55 47.45 -52.92
CA SER A 14 53.03 47.41 -54.33
C SER A 14 54.38 46.68 -54.57
N THR A 15 54.40 45.59 -55.37
CA THR A 15 54.78 45.46 -56.82
C THR A 15 56.29 45.53 -57.09
N SER A 16 56.90 44.76 -58.01
CA SER A 16 56.44 43.68 -58.93
C SER A 16 57.66 42.94 -59.54
N GLU A 17 57.43 41.96 -60.43
CA GLU A 17 58.42 41.35 -61.36
C GLU A 17 59.51 40.43 -60.74
N THR A 18 60.16 39.49 -61.45
CA THR A 18 60.08 39.04 -62.86
C THR A 18 60.24 37.50 -63.02
N ASN A 19 60.23 36.99 -64.26
CA ASN A 19 60.38 35.57 -64.67
C ASN A 19 61.86 35.05 -64.52
N HIS A 20 62.30 33.80 -64.79
CA HIS A 20 61.75 32.62 -65.52
C HIS A 20 62.60 31.33 -65.28
N VAL A 21 62.23 30.18 -65.90
CA VAL A 21 63.13 29.04 -66.35
C VAL A 21 63.82 28.16 -65.25
N VAL A 22 63.91 26.81 -65.30
CA VAL A 22 63.47 25.76 -66.27
C VAL A 22 63.12 24.38 -65.63
N ASN A 23 62.66 23.42 -66.44
CA ASN A 23 62.00 22.14 -66.07
C ASN A 23 62.92 20.92 -65.79
N ASN A 24 62.36 19.89 -65.13
CA ASN A 24 62.28 18.47 -65.56
C ASN A 24 61.65 17.58 -64.43
N THR A 25 60.91 16.47 -64.63
CA THR A 25 60.39 15.74 -65.81
C THR A 25 59.18 14.84 -65.46
N ALA A 26 58.52 14.30 -66.49
CA ALA A 26 57.72 13.04 -66.51
C ALA A 26 56.25 13.02 -66.02
N VAL A 27 55.48 12.10 -66.64
CA VAL A 27 54.01 11.99 -66.71
C VAL A 27 53.67 10.49 -66.95
N PRO A 28 52.62 9.89 -66.34
CA PRO A 28 51.41 9.61 -67.13
C PRO A 28 50.06 9.76 -66.40
N LYS A 29 49.02 10.06 -67.19
CA LYS A 29 47.61 10.09 -66.79
C LYS A 29 46.98 8.69 -66.94
N ALA A 30 45.97 8.39 -66.12
CA ALA A 30 44.92 7.42 -66.43
C ALA A 30 43.56 8.01 -66.04
N ALA A 31 42.52 7.75 -66.83
CA ALA A 31 41.30 8.58 -66.85
C ALA A 31 40.08 7.95 -66.16
N ALA A 32 39.16 8.83 -65.72
CA ALA A 32 37.80 8.48 -65.32
C ALA A 32 36.82 9.56 -65.81
N ILE A 33 36.64 9.66 -67.13
CA ILE A 33 35.65 10.55 -67.74
C ILE A 33 34.26 9.98 -67.46
N VAL A 34 33.47 10.65 -66.62
CA VAL A 34 32.03 10.43 -66.54
C VAL A 34 31.37 11.40 -67.53
N SER A 35 30.90 10.89 -68.67
CA SER A 35 30.33 11.74 -69.72
C SER A 35 29.09 12.50 -69.24
N GLU A 36 28.87 13.70 -69.76
CA GLU A 36 27.69 14.50 -69.43
C GLU A 36 26.39 13.78 -69.83
N GLU A 37 26.43 12.94 -70.88
CA GLU A 37 25.34 12.03 -71.24
C GLU A 37 24.89 11.16 -70.06
N TRP A 38 25.82 10.64 -69.26
CA TRP A 38 25.48 9.79 -68.11
C TRP A 38 24.70 10.59 -67.06
N LEU A 39 25.12 11.83 -66.80
CA LEU A 39 24.41 12.75 -65.89
C LEU A 39 23.05 13.18 -66.46
N ALA A 40 22.94 13.44 -67.76
CA ALA A 40 21.69 13.75 -68.45
C ALA A 40 20.71 12.57 -68.39
N LYS A 41 21.18 11.34 -68.63
CA LYS A 41 20.41 10.09 -68.54
C LYS A 41 19.90 9.86 -67.11
N LEU A 42 20.71 10.17 -66.10
CA LEU A 42 20.35 10.10 -64.68
C LEU A 42 19.41 11.24 -64.24
N LYS A 43 19.39 12.37 -64.94
CA LYS A 43 18.42 13.46 -64.75
C LYS A 43 17.05 13.08 -65.35
N LYS A 44 17.03 12.64 -66.61
CA LYS A 44 15.81 12.16 -67.30
C LYS A 44 15.11 11.03 -66.53
N GLN A 45 15.86 10.03 -66.03
CA GLN A 45 15.29 8.97 -65.19
C GLN A 45 14.64 9.47 -63.87
N LYS A 46 15.12 10.59 -63.31
CA LYS A 46 14.50 11.20 -62.10
C LYS A 46 13.23 11.97 -62.44
N GLU A 47 13.19 12.61 -63.60
CA GLU A 47 12.01 13.34 -64.11
C GLU A 47 10.90 12.36 -64.49
N GLU A 48 11.19 11.31 -65.25
CA GLU A 48 10.28 10.19 -65.54
C GLU A 48 9.75 9.55 -64.24
N ALA A 49 10.62 9.30 -63.25
CA ALA A 49 10.22 8.76 -61.95
C ALA A 49 9.36 9.74 -61.13
N TYR A 50 9.50 11.06 -61.32
CA TYR A 50 8.68 12.08 -60.67
C TYR A 50 7.29 12.14 -61.29
N GLU A 51 7.18 12.19 -62.62
CA GLU A 51 5.90 12.18 -63.33
C GLU A 51 5.09 10.92 -63.05
N LYS A 52 5.74 9.74 -63.10
CA LYS A 52 5.11 8.45 -62.79
C LYS A 52 4.61 8.40 -61.33
N ASN A 53 5.20 9.17 -60.41
CA ASN A 53 4.68 9.36 -59.05
C ASN A 53 3.52 10.38 -58.98
N LEU A 54 3.55 11.44 -59.78
CA LEU A 54 2.47 12.43 -59.88
C LEU A 54 1.20 11.82 -60.47
N GLU A 55 1.33 11.04 -61.55
CA GLU A 55 0.24 10.35 -62.22
C GLU A 55 -0.40 9.29 -61.30
N ASN A 56 0.40 8.46 -60.63
CA ASN A 56 -0.08 7.53 -59.58
C ASN A 56 -0.83 8.26 -58.44
N LYS A 57 -0.40 9.47 -58.08
CA LYS A 57 -1.04 10.32 -57.06
C LYS A 57 -2.36 10.93 -57.55
N GLN A 58 -2.52 11.19 -58.85
CA GLN A 58 -3.78 11.58 -59.47
C GLN A 58 -4.75 10.40 -59.58
N LYS A 59 -4.32 9.26 -60.14
CA LYS A 59 -5.11 8.01 -60.22
C LYS A 59 -5.66 7.60 -58.84
N LYS A 60 -4.84 7.73 -57.79
CA LYS A 60 -5.24 7.46 -56.40
C LYS A 60 -6.23 8.47 -55.80
N LYS A 61 -6.26 9.72 -56.28
CA LYS A 61 -7.31 10.70 -55.93
C LYS A 61 -8.64 10.36 -56.63
N ALA A 62 -8.59 10.01 -57.91
CA ALA A 62 -9.77 9.62 -58.69
C ALA A 62 -10.50 8.44 -58.04
N LEU A 63 -9.75 7.38 -57.71
CA LEU A 63 -10.29 6.17 -57.06
C LEU A 63 -10.93 6.48 -55.68
N GLN A 64 -10.37 7.42 -54.91
CA GLN A 64 -10.97 7.89 -53.65
C GLN A 64 -12.20 8.80 -53.84
N SER A 65 -12.37 9.41 -55.01
CA SER A 65 -13.59 10.16 -55.37
C SER A 65 -14.71 9.19 -55.77
N GLU A 66 -14.37 8.17 -56.54
CA GLU A 66 -15.30 7.11 -56.95
C GLU A 66 -15.81 6.29 -55.76
N GLU A 67 -14.92 5.90 -54.84
CA GLU A 67 -15.29 5.21 -53.58
C GLU A 67 -16.28 6.05 -52.73
N ARG A 68 -16.19 7.39 -52.80
CA ARG A 68 -17.12 8.31 -52.14
C ARG A 68 -18.44 8.50 -52.90
N ARG A 69 -18.44 8.37 -54.24
CA ARG A 69 -19.69 8.33 -55.02
C ARG A 69 -20.46 7.04 -54.73
N LYS A 70 -19.81 5.89 -54.77
CA LYS A 70 -20.43 4.59 -54.42
C LYS A 70 -21.03 4.61 -53.02
N LYS A 71 -20.29 5.10 -52.01
CA LYS A 71 -20.81 5.28 -50.63
C LYS A 71 -21.88 6.35 -50.43
N ARG A 72 -22.17 7.17 -51.46
CA ARG A 72 -23.33 8.07 -51.46
C ARG A 72 -24.55 7.44 -52.12
N ALA A 73 -24.36 6.59 -53.13
CA ALA A 73 -25.42 5.77 -53.71
C ALA A 73 -25.95 4.75 -52.69
N GLU A 74 -25.05 3.96 -52.07
CA GLU A 74 -25.39 3.01 -50.99
C GLU A 74 -26.16 3.69 -49.83
N ALA A 75 -25.87 4.97 -49.56
CA ALA A 75 -26.53 5.75 -48.51
C ALA A 75 -27.87 6.39 -48.93
N ALA A 76 -28.17 6.44 -50.23
CA ALA A 76 -29.46 6.89 -50.75
C ALA A 76 -30.47 5.73 -50.81
N GLU A 77 -30.03 4.54 -51.24
CA GLU A 77 -30.86 3.33 -51.30
C GLU A 77 -31.31 2.84 -49.91
N ASN A 78 -30.58 3.17 -48.85
CA ASN A 78 -30.86 2.74 -47.48
C ASN A 78 -31.68 3.75 -46.64
N LYS A 79 -32.47 4.65 -47.28
CA LYS A 79 -33.43 5.51 -46.56
C LYS A 79 -34.81 4.83 -46.48
N PRO A 80 -35.35 4.51 -45.30
CA PRO A 80 -36.69 3.93 -45.17
C PRO A 80 -37.79 4.96 -45.52
N PRO A 81 -38.99 4.51 -45.95
CA PRO A 81 -40.10 5.38 -46.31
C PRO A 81 -40.72 6.07 -45.09
N GLU A 82 -41.27 7.27 -45.31
CA GLU A 82 -41.93 8.07 -44.29
C GLU A 82 -43.42 7.66 -44.17
N SER A 83 -43.84 7.27 -42.97
CA SER A 83 -45.19 6.79 -42.69
C SER A 83 -46.18 7.95 -42.56
N LYS A 84 -47.23 7.96 -43.40
CA LYS A 84 -48.41 8.82 -43.21
C LYS A 84 -49.19 8.39 -41.97
N THR A 85 -49.79 9.34 -41.26
CA THR A 85 -50.88 9.12 -40.29
C THR A 85 -51.96 10.17 -40.53
N ALA A 86 -53.23 9.77 -40.41
CA ALA A 86 -54.38 10.53 -40.90
C ALA A 86 -54.91 11.60 -39.92
N ASP A 87 -55.74 12.49 -40.46
CA ASP A 87 -56.60 13.41 -39.71
C ASP A 87 -57.72 12.67 -38.96
N VAL A 88 -58.04 13.14 -37.74
CA VAL A 88 -59.37 13.05 -37.12
C VAL A 88 -59.59 14.33 -36.30
N THR A 89 -60.76 14.94 -36.44
CA THR A 89 -61.18 16.18 -35.77
C THR A 89 -61.97 15.92 -34.47
N VAL A 90 -61.74 16.72 -33.43
CA VAL A 90 -62.70 17.00 -32.33
C VAL A 90 -62.58 18.47 -31.93
N GLU A 91 -63.65 19.03 -31.38
CA GLU A 91 -63.89 20.46 -31.16
C GLU A 91 -63.31 21.01 -29.82
N ARG A 92 -63.74 22.21 -29.43
CA ARG A 92 -63.29 22.97 -28.25
C ARG A 92 -64.16 22.66 -27.02
N ASP A 93 -63.62 22.86 -25.80
CA ASP A 93 -64.25 23.84 -24.89
C ASP A 93 -63.41 24.32 -23.67
N ILE A 94 -63.43 25.65 -23.51
CA ILE A 94 -63.62 26.48 -22.29
C ILE A 94 -63.07 26.01 -20.91
N LEU A 95 -61.92 26.60 -20.50
CA LEU A 95 -61.64 27.35 -19.22
C LEU A 95 -61.89 26.72 -17.81
N PRO A 96 -61.34 27.26 -16.67
CA PRO A 96 -60.14 28.11 -16.44
C PRO A 96 -59.25 27.72 -15.21
N LYS A 97 -58.15 28.48 -14.95
CA LYS A 97 -57.37 28.65 -13.67
C LYS A 97 -56.68 27.37 -13.09
N GLU A 98 -55.39 27.35 -12.69
CA GLU A 98 -54.67 28.30 -11.82
C GLU A 98 -53.14 28.01 -11.71
N GLN A 99 -52.31 29.08 -11.59
CA GLN A 99 -50.93 29.18 -11.01
C GLN A 99 -49.76 28.23 -11.47
N PRO A 100 -48.47 28.61 -11.28
CA PRO A 100 -47.39 28.17 -12.16
C PRO A 100 -46.57 26.94 -11.73
N ALA A 101 -45.93 26.31 -12.71
CA ALA A 101 -45.02 25.18 -12.55
C ALA A 101 -43.56 25.61 -12.27
N ASP A 102 -42.80 24.76 -11.56
CA ASP A 102 -41.46 24.37 -12.04
C ASP A 102 -40.93 23.08 -11.34
N LYS A 103 -41.15 21.90 -11.94
CA LYS A 103 -40.71 20.61 -11.35
C LYS A 103 -40.29 19.49 -12.31
N GLN A 104 -40.04 19.79 -13.59
CA GLN A 104 -39.68 18.77 -14.61
C GLN A 104 -38.19 18.76 -15.06
N VAL A 105 -37.32 19.64 -14.55
CA VAL A 105 -35.91 19.72 -14.99
C VAL A 105 -34.98 18.68 -14.32
N ILE A 106 -35.39 18.05 -13.21
CA ILE A 106 -34.50 17.17 -12.42
C ILE A 106 -34.48 15.71 -12.92
N GLN A 107 -35.57 15.21 -13.51
CA GLN A 107 -35.70 13.78 -13.82
C GLN A 107 -34.80 13.32 -14.97
N SER A 108 -34.62 14.15 -15.99
CA SER A 108 -33.78 13.84 -17.17
C SER A 108 -32.29 13.68 -16.87
N ALA A 109 -31.82 14.26 -15.75
CA ALA A 109 -30.42 14.17 -15.32
C ALA A 109 -30.05 12.82 -14.69
N LEU A 110 -31.02 12.09 -14.11
CA LEU A 110 -30.75 10.83 -13.39
C LEU A 110 -30.44 9.67 -14.34
N ASP A 111 -31.20 9.53 -15.44
CA ASP A 111 -31.06 8.38 -16.33
C ASP A 111 -29.83 8.43 -17.23
N GLN A 112 -29.23 9.61 -17.45
CA GLN A 112 -27.94 9.71 -18.13
C GLN A 112 -26.78 9.09 -17.33
N GLN A 113 -26.88 8.98 -15.99
CA GLN A 113 -25.86 8.29 -15.19
C GLN A 113 -26.01 6.76 -15.19
N LYS A 114 -27.23 6.22 -15.29
CA LYS A 114 -27.46 4.76 -15.34
C LYS A 114 -26.82 4.10 -16.58
N ARG A 115 -26.72 4.81 -17.71
CA ARG A 115 -26.22 4.27 -18.99
C ARG A 115 -24.68 4.12 -19.12
N ARG A 116 -23.91 4.18 -18.02
CA ARG A 116 -22.41 4.03 -18.07
C ARG A 116 -21.81 2.90 -17.22
N SER A 117 -22.60 2.13 -16.46
CA SER A 117 -22.08 1.12 -15.52
C SER A 117 -22.14 -0.35 -16.02
N VAL A 118 -22.94 -0.67 -17.04
CA VAL A 118 -23.13 -2.06 -17.52
C VAL A 118 -22.35 -2.31 -18.80
N ARG A 119 -21.21 -3.01 -18.68
CA ARG A 119 -20.51 -3.61 -19.83
C ARG A 119 -19.70 -4.87 -19.47
N GLN A 120 -20.31 -5.78 -18.72
CA GLN A 120 -19.92 -7.19 -18.79
C GLN A 120 -20.42 -7.77 -20.12
N LYS A 121 -19.72 -8.75 -20.68
CA LYS A 121 -20.12 -9.43 -21.91
C LYS A 121 -20.97 -10.66 -21.58
N PRO A 122 -22.15 -10.84 -22.20
CA PRO A 122 -22.76 -12.15 -22.28
C PRO A 122 -21.86 -13.14 -23.05
N LEU A 123 -21.93 -14.41 -22.67
CA LEU A 123 -21.58 -15.53 -23.56
C LEU A 123 -22.83 -15.88 -24.38
N PRO A 124 -22.72 -16.17 -25.69
CA PRO A 124 -23.86 -16.53 -26.49
C PRO A 124 -24.29 -17.99 -26.26
N SER A 125 -25.56 -18.18 -25.93
CA SER A 125 -26.25 -19.47 -26.04
C SER A 125 -26.84 -19.63 -27.44
N LYS A 126 -26.53 -20.75 -28.11
CA LYS A 126 -27.32 -21.31 -29.20
C LYS A 126 -27.13 -22.83 -29.24
N GLU A 127 -28.24 -23.53 -29.34
CA GLU A 127 -28.31 -24.94 -29.73
C GLU A 127 -28.16 -25.07 -31.26
N PRO A 128 -27.80 -26.26 -31.73
CA PRO A 128 -28.47 -26.81 -32.91
C PRO A 128 -28.85 -28.28 -32.75
N SER A 129 -29.91 -28.69 -33.44
CA SER A 129 -30.40 -30.08 -33.53
C SER A 129 -29.75 -30.88 -34.68
N SER A 130 -30.05 -32.19 -34.70
CA SER A 130 -30.13 -33.09 -35.88
C SER A 130 -28.89 -33.35 -36.76
N ASP A 131 -28.56 -34.65 -36.85
CA ASP A 131 -27.93 -35.39 -37.98
C ASP A 131 -26.52 -34.97 -38.49
N SER A 132 -25.49 -35.82 -38.44
CA SER A 132 -25.49 -37.17 -39.05
C SER A 132 -24.20 -37.98 -38.75
N LYS A 133 -24.23 -39.27 -39.13
CA LYS A 133 -23.29 -40.36 -38.80
C LYS A 133 -21.81 -40.13 -39.19
N LYS A 134 -20.86 -40.38 -38.25
CA LYS A 134 -19.73 -41.33 -38.42
C LYS A 134 -18.90 -41.54 -37.13
N SER A 135 -18.18 -42.66 -37.06
CA SER A 135 -17.66 -43.30 -35.84
C SER A 135 -16.15 -43.15 -35.60
N LYS A 136 -15.68 -43.11 -34.34
CA LYS A 136 -14.83 -44.16 -33.69
C LYS A 136 -14.25 -43.75 -32.32
N ASN A 137 -14.03 -44.78 -31.49
CA ASN A 137 -13.13 -44.90 -30.33
C ASN A 137 -13.25 -43.89 -29.17
N THR A 138 -13.98 -44.31 -28.14
CA THR A 138 -13.90 -43.78 -26.77
C THR A 138 -12.52 -44.00 -26.13
N LYS A 139 -11.92 -42.93 -25.56
CA LYS A 139 -10.96 -43.05 -24.45
C LYS A 139 -11.46 -42.20 -23.27
N LYS A 140 -11.74 -42.85 -22.13
CA LYS A 140 -12.19 -42.19 -20.90
C LYS A 140 -11.17 -41.13 -20.47
N LYS A 141 -11.62 -39.90 -20.17
CA LYS A 141 -10.78 -38.86 -19.55
C LYS A 141 -10.85 -39.02 -18.03
N PRO A 142 -9.72 -39.08 -17.31
CA PRO A 142 -9.73 -39.21 -15.84
C PRO A 142 -10.17 -37.90 -15.17
N VAL A 143 -10.70 -38.05 -13.95
CA VAL A 143 -11.10 -36.95 -13.06
C VAL A 143 -9.87 -36.11 -12.67
N LYS A 144 -10.04 -34.78 -12.57
CA LYS A 144 -8.95 -33.85 -12.25
C LYS A 144 -8.56 -33.89 -10.77
N GLN A 145 -7.41 -34.49 -10.47
CA GLN A 145 -6.64 -34.23 -9.25
C GLN A 145 -5.44 -33.29 -9.53
N ASN A 146 -4.81 -32.81 -8.45
CA ASN A 146 -3.42 -32.33 -8.37
C ASN A 146 -3.04 -30.98 -9.03
N ALA A 147 -3.20 -29.91 -8.23
CA ALA A 147 -2.50 -28.62 -8.46
C ALA A 147 -0.96 -28.71 -8.35
N ILE A 148 -0.41 -29.85 -7.89
CA ILE A 148 1.03 -30.14 -7.83
C ILE A 148 1.66 -30.19 -9.23
N CYS A 149 0.88 -30.52 -10.27
CA CYS A 149 1.38 -30.74 -11.63
C CYS A 149 2.02 -29.49 -12.28
N ASP A 150 1.47 -28.29 -12.05
CA ASP A 150 1.89 -27.08 -12.77
C ASP A 150 3.35 -26.67 -12.50
N ARG A 151 3.89 -26.92 -11.29
CA ARG A 151 5.31 -26.63 -10.99
C ARG A 151 6.23 -27.57 -11.78
N ALA A 152 5.93 -28.86 -11.81
CA ALA A 152 6.68 -29.84 -12.60
C ALA A 152 6.55 -29.59 -14.12
N LEU A 153 5.39 -29.14 -14.59
CA LEU A 153 5.16 -28.76 -15.98
C LEU A 153 5.95 -27.50 -16.36
N LEU A 154 6.04 -26.52 -15.45
CA LEU A 154 6.85 -25.32 -15.63
C LEU A 154 8.35 -25.64 -15.62
N GLU A 155 8.83 -26.51 -14.73
CA GLU A 155 10.21 -27.00 -14.74
C GLU A 155 10.54 -27.75 -16.04
N LYS A 156 9.70 -28.69 -16.49
CA LYS A 156 9.88 -29.36 -17.79
C LYS A 156 9.91 -28.37 -18.95
N ARG A 157 9.11 -27.29 -18.91
CA ARG A 157 9.15 -26.18 -19.89
C ARG A 157 10.45 -25.37 -19.83
N LYS A 158 10.95 -25.02 -18.63
CA LYS A 158 12.26 -24.36 -18.46
C LYS A 158 13.40 -25.24 -18.97
N ALA A 159 13.43 -26.51 -18.60
CA ALA A 159 14.45 -27.48 -19.02
C ALA A 159 14.41 -27.75 -20.53
N GLY A 160 13.22 -27.76 -21.14
CA GLY A 160 13.06 -27.78 -22.59
C GLY A 160 13.60 -26.51 -23.26
N ALA A 161 13.31 -25.33 -22.70
CA ALA A 161 13.85 -24.06 -23.19
C ALA A 161 15.38 -23.95 -23.03
N ARG A 162 15.95 -24.51 -21.96
CA ARG A 162 17.41 -24.57 -21.72
C ARG A 162 18.11 -25.47 -22.75
N ARG A 163 17.62 -26.70 -22.94
CA ARG A 163 18.11 -27.61 -24.01
C ARG A 163 17.96 -27.01 -25.40
N ALA A 164 16.84 -26.32 -25.68
CA ALA A 164 16.62 -25.61 -26.94
C ALA A 164 17.42 -24.29 -27.08
N LYS A 165 18.15 -23.85 -26.03
CA LYS A 165 19.17 -22.79 -26.09
C LYS A 165 20.55 -23.42 -26.32
N GLU A 166 20.92 -24.39 -25.49
CA GLU A 166 22.16 -25.18 -25.59
C GLU A 166 22.35 -25.76 -27.01
N PHE A 167 21.32 -26.37 -27.58
CA PHE A 167 21.33 -26.88 -28.97
C PHE A 167 21.57 -25.79 -30.02
N ARG A 168 20.97 -24.61 -29.84
CA ARG A 168 21.17 -23.45 -30.73
C ARG A 168 22.54 -22.80 -30.57
N GLU A 169 23.16 -22.95 -29.40
CA GLU A 169 24.51 -22.47 -29.13
C GLU A 169 25.55 -23.45 -29.69
N ARG A 170 25.33 -24.78 -29.60
CA ARG A 170 26.13 -25.79 -30.33
C ARG A 170 26.06 -25.59 -31.86
N LEU A 171 24.87 -25.37 -32.42
CA LEU A 171 24.66 -24.94 -33.82
C LEU A 171 25.21 -23.53 -34.14
N LYS A 172 25.70 -22.79 -33.14
CA LYS A 172 26.44 -21.54 -33.36
C LYS A 172 27.95 -21.76 -33.35
N MET A 173 28.47 -22.84 -32.77
CA MET A 173 29.91 -23.15 -32.82
C MET A 173 30.29 -23.86 -34.13
N ASP A 174 29.44 -24.76 -34.63
CA ASP A 174 29.63 -25.46 -35.91
C ASP A 174 29.13 -24.62 -37.10
N PRO A 175 29.99 -24.22 -38.08
CA PRO A 175 29.54 -23.44 -39.25
C PRO A 175 28.74 -24.27 -40.26
N VAL A 176 29.13 -25.53 -40.48
CA VAL A 176 28.61 -26.40 -41.54
C VAL A 176 27.20 -26.87 -41.19
N LYS A 177 26.98 -27.40 -39.99
CA LYS A 177 25.64 -27.79 -39.51
C LYS A 177 24.69 -26.59 -39.43
N ARG A 178 25.21 -25.37 -39.28
CA ARG A 178 24.42 -24.13 -39.37
C ARG A 178 24.03 -23.76 -40.81
N GLU A 179 24.81 -24.12 -41.81
CA GLU A 179 24.47 -24.02 -43.24
C GLU A 179 23.36 -25.01 -43.58
N GLU A 180 23.51 -26.28 -43.20
CA GLU A 180 22.49 -27.32 -43.39
C GLU A 180 21.16 -26.98 -42.69
N ALA A 181 21.22 -26.52 -41.44
CA ALA A 181 20.02 -26.13 -40.69
C ALA A 181 19.29 -24.96 -41.37
N ARG A 182 20.02 -23.99 -41.95
CA ARG A 182 19.44 -22.91 -42.76
C ARG A 182 18.78 -23.45 -44.03
N LYS A 183 19.44 -24.36 -44.78
CA LYS A 183 18.86 -25.00 -45.97
C LYS A 183 17.56 -25.76 -45.62
N LYS A 184 17.61 -26.65 -44.63
CA LYS A 184 16.45 -27.43 -44.14
C LYS A 184 15.34 -26.56 -43.52
N GLU A 185 15.61 -25.36 -43.00
CA GLU A 185 14.57 -24.41 -42.55
C GLU A 185 13.98 -23.57 -43.70
N ALA A 186 14.80 -23.16 -44.68
CA ALA A 186 14.33 -22.48 -45.89
C ALA A 186 13.41 -23.36 -46.74
N GLU A 187 13.72 -24.65 -46.84
CA GLU A 187 12.91 -25.68 -47.49
C GLU A 187 11.54 -25.85 -46.80
N ARG A 188 11.52 -26.11 -45.49
CA ARG A 188 10.28 -26.16 -44.70
C ARG A 188 9.49 -24.84 -44.74
N ALA A 189 10.15 -23.70 -44.94
CA ALA A 189 9.47 -22.42 -45.18
C ALA A 189 8.87 -22.31 -46.59
N ARG A 190 9.50 -22.91 -47.62
CA ARG A 190 8.99 -23.03 -49.00
C ARG A 190 7.76 -23.95 -49.04
N GLU A 191 7.79 -25.10 -48.37
CA GLU A 191 6.64 -26.00 -48.19
C GLU A 191 5.47 -25.33 -47.47
N ARG A 192 5.75 -24.59 -46.38
CA ARG A 192 4.72 -23.85 -45.62
C ARG A 192 4.11 -22.67 -46.38
N ARG A 193 4.77 -22.19 -47.45
CA ARG A 193 4.19 -21.27 -48.43
C ARG A 193 3.30 -22.02 -49.43
N LYS A 194 3.80 -23.10 -50.05
CA LYS A 194 3.03 -23.95 -50.99
C LYS A 194 1.72 -24.46 -50.34
N SER A 195 1.78 -24.90 -49.08
CA SER A 195 0.64 -25.40 -48.31
C SER A 195 -0.21 -24.32 -47.60
N GLY A 196 -0.11 -23.05 -48.02
CA GLY A 196 -0.96 -21.94 -47.53
C GLY A 196 -0.78 -21.50 -46.06
N LYS A 197 -0.02 -22.27 -45.25
CA LYS A 197 0.19 -22.05 -43.81
C LYS A 197 0.96 -20.76 -43.49
N ILE A 198 1.65 -20.16 -44.46
CA ILE A 198 2.28 -18.83 -44.37
C ILE A 198 1.77 -17.94 -45.51
N LYS A 199 0.76 -17.12 -45.23
CA LYS A 199 0.27 -16.07 -46.16
C LYS A 199 1.30 -14.96 -46.36
N THR A 200 1.42 -14.46 -47.59
CA THR A 200 2.16 -13.22 -47.92
C THR A 200 1.38 -11.98 -47.48
N ILE A 201 2.04 -10.81 -47.47
CA ILE A 201 1.44 -9.54 -46.99
C ILE A 201 0.35 -9.04 -47.94
N SER A 202 0.45 -9.33 -49.23
CA SER A 202 -0.59 -9.12 -50.24
C SER A 202 -1.82 -10.00 -49.95
N ALA A 203 -1.62 -11.30 -49.73
CA ALA A 203 -2.66 -12.30 -49.47
C ALA A 203 -3.28 -12.26 -48.04
N MET A 204 -2.99 -11.23 -47.23
CA MET A 204 -3.64 -11.01 -45.93
C MET A 204 -4.79 -10.01 -46.03
N SER A 205 -5.92 -10.29 -45.36
CA SER A 205 -6.99 -9.32 -45.15
C SER A 205 -6.47 -8.09 -44.39
N ASP A 206 -7.11 -6.93 -44.54
CA ASP A 206 -6.68 -5.71 -43.86
C ASP A 206 -6.70 -5.79 -42.32
N ARG A 207 -7.56 -6.66 -41.76
CA ARG A 207 -7.58 -6.99 -40.33
C ARG A 207 -6.34 -7.79 -39.92
N GLU A 208 -5.92 -8.76 -40.72
CA GLU A 208 -4.65 -9.49 -40.54
C GLU A 208 -3.44 -8.57 -40.75
N LYS A 209 -3.42 -7.74 -41.81
CA LYS A 209 -2.35 -6.74 -42.06
C LYS A 209 -2.17 -5.79 -40.86
N ARG A 210 -3.26 -5.31 -40.25
CA ARG A 210 -3.23 -4.47 -39.03
C ARG A 210 -2.66 -5.23 -37.83
N LYS A 211 -3.07 -6.49 -37.62
CA LYS A 211 -2.55 -7.37 -36.55
C LYS A 211 -1.05 -7.63 -36.73
N GLN A 212 -0.61 -7.99 -37.93
CA GLN A 212 0.80 -8.28 -38.21
C GLN A 212 1.69 -7.03 -38.07
N ARG A 213 1.22 -5.85 -38.54
CA ARG A 213 1.91 -4.57 -38.29
C ARG A 213 1.93 -4.17 -36.81
N LYS A 214 1.03 -4.69 -35.95
CA LYS A 214 1.15 -4.55 -34.47
C LYS A 214 2.25 -5.48 -33.94
N ASN A 215 2.21 -6.76 -34.32
CA ASN A 215 3.21 -7.76 -33.92
C ASN A 215 4.65 -7.33 -34.26
N TRP A 216 4.88 -6.79 -35.46
CA TRP A 216 6.20 -6.28 -35.86
C TRP A 216 6.66 -5.09 -35.02
N ARG A 217 5.77 -4.14 -34.68
CA ARG A 217 6.12 -3.02 -33.80
C ARG A 217 6.47 -3.51 -32.40
N GLU A 218 5.70 -4.43 -31.83
CA GLU A 218 6.04 -5.04 -30.53
C GLU A 218 7.35 -5.83 -30.55
N SER A 219 7.65 -6.51 -31.66
CA SER A 219 8.92 -7.24 -31.84
C SER A 219 10.10 -6.28 -32.02
N TYR A 220 9.92 -5.19 -32.76
CA TYR A 220 10.90 -4.13 -32.92
C TYR A 220 11.22 -3.46 -31.57
N HIS A 221 10.20 -3.08 -30.80
CA HIS A 221 10.40 -2.52 -29.45
C HIS A 221 11.17 -3.49 -28.55
N ARG A 222 10.76 -4.76 -28.46
CA ARG A 222 11.48 -5.79 -27.68
C ARG A 222 12.93 -5.97 -28.14
N THR A 223 13.21 -5.86 -29.44
CA THR A 223 14.56 -6.00 -30.00
C THR A 223 15.42 -4.77 -29.73
N ALA A 224 14.85 -3.57 -29.86
CA ALA A 224 15.51 -2.30 -29.53
C ALA A 224 15.80 -2.19 -28.03
N GLU A 225 14.86 -2.59 -27.18
CA GLU A 225 15.01 -2.64 -25.72
C GLU A 225 16.05 -3.68 -25.28
N LYS A 226 16.11 -4.85 -25.94
CA LYS A 226 17.20 -5.82 -25.74
C LYS A 226 18.56 -5.25 -26.18
N LYS A 227 18.65 -4.61 -27.35
CA LYS A 227 19.89 -3.96 -27.82
C LYS A 227 20.33 -2.83 -26.90
N LYS A 228 19.38 -2.05 -26.36
CA LYS A 228 19.64 -1.00 -25.37
C LYS A 228 20.23 -1.61 -24.10
N ARG A 229 19.59 -2.63 -23.51
CA ARG A 229 20.10 -3.34 -22.33
C ARG A 229 21.47 -3.99 -22.54
N ILE A 230 21.74 -4.52 -23.73
CA ILE A 230 23.06 -5.06 -24.08
C ILE A 230 24.09 -3.94 -24.07
N ARG A 231 23.85 -2.81 -24.76
CA ARG A 231 24.75 -1.66 -24.78
C ARG A 231 24.98 -1.03 -23.39
N GLU A 232 23.93 -0.95 -22.58
CA GLU A 232 24.02 -0.50 -21.18
C GLU A 232 24.91 -1.46 -20.36
N GLY A 233 24.80 -2.77 -20.58
CA GLY A 233 25.68 -3.78 -19.99
C GLY A 233 27.12 -3.75 -20.51
N GLU A 234 27.33 -3.55 -21.81
CA GLU A 234 28.66 -3.39 -22.42
C GLU A 234 29.37 -2.13 -21.89
N THR A 235 28.63 -1.03 -21.75
CA THR A 235 29.12 0.22 -21.15
C THR A 235 29.48 0.00 -19.68
N PHE A 236 28.63 -0.70 -18.92
CA PHE A 236 28.89 -1.04 -17.53
C PHE A 236 30.10 -1.96 -17.36
N MET A 237 30.26 -2.98 -18.22
CA MET A 237 31.45 -3.85 -18.23
C MET A 237 32.73 -3.05 -18.53
N HIS A 238 32.71 -2.17 -19.53
CA HIS A 238 33.86 -1.34 -19.90
C HIS A 238 34.20 -0.29 -18.82
N GLN A 239 33.23 0.12 -18.00
CA GLN A 239 33.45 1.04 -16.87
C GLN A 239 33.94 0.36 -15.59
N ASN A 240 33.82 -0.97 -15.47
CA ASN A 240 34.14 -1.73 -14.25
C ASN A 240 35.12 -2.90 -14.50
N SER A 241 35.79 -2.94 -15.66
CA SER A 241 36.91 -3.85 -15.91
C SER A 241 38.22 -3.16 -15.56
N PRO A 242 39.12 -3.76 -14.77
CA PRO A 242 40.47 -3.24 -14.58
C PRO A 242 41.20 -3.09 -15.92
N PRO A 243 42.16 -2.15 -16.06
CA PRO A 243 43.11 -2.20 -17.17
C PRO A 243 43.88 -3.52 -17.09
N ALA A 244 44.09 -4.19 -18.22
CA ALA A 244 44.83 -5.44 -18.25
C ALA A 244 46.26 -5.21 -17.76
N SER A 245 46.66 -5.91 -16.70
CA SER A 245 48.05 -5.94 -16.25
C SER A 245 48.94 -6.43 -17.40
N PRO A 246 50.14 -5.84 -17.59
CA PRO A 246 51.09 -6.38 -18.55
C PRO A 246 51.49 -7.79 -18.10
N HIS A 247 51.39 -8.76 -19.01
CA HIS A 247 52.04 -10.05 -18.80
C HIS A 247 53.55 -9.81 -18.68
N ARG A 248 54.13 -10.29 -17.59
CA ARG A 248 55.55 -10.63 -17.53
C ARG A 248 55.72 -12.12 -17.88
N ASN A 249 56.98 -12.52 -17.88
CA ASN A 249 57.57 -13.71 -18.49
C ASN A 249 57.76 -13.60 -20.00
N ASP A 250 58.96 -13.76 -20.57
CA ASP A 250 60.36 -13.54 -20.13
C ASP A 250 61.16 -13.26 -21.43
N GLU A 251 62.50 -13.26 -21.44
CA GLU A 251 63.39 -12.92 -22.58
C GLU A 251 63.51 -11.40 -22.90
N ASP A 252 64.53 -10.74 -22.33
CA ASP A 252 65.14 -9.55 -22.96
C ASP A 252 65.97 -10.01 -24.18
N PRO A 253 66.00 -9.25 -25.28
CA PRO A 253 67.19 -8.41 -25.45
C PRO A 253 67.00 -7.03 -26.12
N HIS A 254 67.79 -6.08 -25.62
CA HIS A 254 68.29 -4.83 -26.22
C HIS A 254 67.33 -3.62 -26.47
N PRO A 255 67.75 -2.39 -26.08
CA PRO A 255 66.93 -1.19 -26.20
C PRO A 255 67.08 -0.48 -27.56
N VAL A 256 66.26 -0.85 -28.55
CA VAL A 256 66.19 -0.10 -29.82
C VAL A 256 65.38 1.21 -29.64
N ASN A 257 65.97 2.33 -30.07
CA ASN A 257 65.50 3.71 -29.85
C ASN A 257 64.24 4.08 -30.68
N ASP A 258 63.08 3.47 -30.39
CA ASP A 258 61.86 3.64 -31.21
C ASP A 258 61.10 4.97 -30.96
N GLN A 259 61.68 6.07 -31.44
CA GLN A 259 60.97 7.33 -31.66
C GLN A 259 59.74 7.15 -32.57
N GLY A 260 59.77 6.15 -33.47
CA GLY A 260 58.68 5.80 -34.39
C GLY A 260 57.42 5.29 -33.69
N ALA A 261 57.52 4.50 -32.61
CA ALA A 261 56.37 4.11 -31.78
C ALA A 261 55.79 5.31 -31.03
N ARG A 262 56.63 6.20 -30.49
CA ARG A 262 56.14 7.44 -29.86
C ARG A 262 55.41 8.33 -30.89
N ARG A 263 55.96 8.49 -32.09
CA ARG A 263 55.32 9.22 -33.22
C ARG A 263 54.02 8.54 -33.67
N ARG A 264 54.00 7.22 -33.87
CA ARG A 264 52.80 6.43 -34.24
C ARG A 264 51.70 6.49 -33.18
N ARG A 265 52.04 6.40 -31.88
CA ARG A 265 51.09 6.53 -30.76
C ARG A 265 50.52 7.96 -30.67
N ARG A 266 51.34 9.00 -30.89
CA ARG A 266 50.87 10.41 -30.94
C ARG A 266 49.93 10.65 -32.14
N MET A 267 50.29 10.13 -33.33
CA MET A 267 49.45 10.16 -34.54
C MET A 267 48.09 9.46 -34.35
N GLN A 268 48.07 8.26 -33.75
CA GLN A 268 46.81 7.56 -33.46
C GLN A 268 45.93 8.28 -32.43
N ARG A 269 46.53 8.95 -31.43
CA ARG A 269 45.77 9.78 -30.48
C ARG A 269 45.18 11.01 -31.18
N LYS A 270 45.94 11.67 -32.07
CA LYS A 270 45.46 12.80 -32.87
C LYS A 270 44.29 12.40 -33.77
N ARG A 271 44.45 11.34 -34.58
CA ARG A 271 43.37 10.80 -35.44
C ARG A 271 42.09 10.48 -34.65
N ARG A 272 42.20 9.79 -33.51
CA ARG A 272 41.03 9.47 -32.67
C ARG A 272 40.38 10.69 -32.01
N SER A 273 41.09 11.81 -31.88
CA SER A 273 40.53 13.10 -31.47
C SER A 273 39.82 13.79 -32.64
N GLU A 274 40.43 13.80 -33.83
CA GLU A 274 39.88 14.36 -35.06
C GLU A 274 38.60 13.62 -35.52
N GLU A 275 38.53 12.29 -35.34
CA GLU A 275 37.33 11.48 -35.59
C GLU A 275 36.19 11.84 -34.63
N LYS A 276 36.46 11.92 -33.32
CA LYS A 276 35.46 12.34 -32.33
C LYS A 276 34.96 13.76 -32.56
N GLN A 277 35.85 14.66 -32.96
CA GLN A 277 35.49 16.02 -33.34
C GLN A 277 34.53 16.02 -34.54
N LYS A 278 34.85 15.26 -35.60
CA LYS A 278 33.98 15.10 -36.79
C LYS A 278 32.62 14.46 -36.45
N GLU A 279 32.57 13.45 -35.58
CA GLU A 279 31.30 12.88 -35.10
C GLU A 279 30.46 13.92 -34.34
N GLN A 280 31.08 14.70 -33.44
CA GLN A 280 30.42 15.74 -32.67
C GLN A 280 29.92 16.87 -33.57
N ASP A 281 30.70 17.29 -34.55
CA ASP A 281 30.33 18.34 -35.50
C ASP A 281 29.24 17.88 -36.47
N GLN A 282 29.25 16.62 -36.89
CA GLN A 282 28.14 16.02 -37.65
C GLN A 282 26.86 15.88 -36.81
N MET A 283 26.99 15.59 -35.51
CA MET A 283 25.86 15.59 -34.57
C MET A 283 25.31 17.02 -34.36
N ASN A 284 26.19 18.03 -34.26
CA ASN A 284 25.84 19.44 -34.16
C ASN A 284 25.14 19.93 -35.44
N ALA A 285 25.70 19.63 -36.61
CA ALA A 285 25.14 20.00 -37.91
C ALA A 285 23.76 19.35 -38.15
N THR A 286 23.60 18.06 -37.82
CA THR A 286 22.28 17.39 -37.94
C THR A 286 21.27 17.88 -36.90
N ALA A 287 21.71 18.37 -35.73
CA ALA A 287 20.84 19.06 -34.78
C ALA A 287 20.43 20.47 -35.27
N HIS A 288 21.36 21.20 -35.90
CA HIS A 288 21.10 22.50 -36.51
C HIS A 288 20.12 22.39 -37.69
N ALA A 289 20.35 21.43 -38.60
CA ALA A 289 19.42 21.12 -39.71
C ALA A 289 18.02 20.74 -39.22
N LYS A 290 17.88 20.03 -38.07
CA LYS A 290 16.58 19.76 -37.45
C LYS A 290 15.92 21.01 -36.88
N LYS A 291 16.67 21.91 -36.23
CA LYS A 291 16.16 23.22 -35.77
C LYS A 291 15.66 24.07 -36.94
N LEU A 292 16.43 24.13 -38.03
CA LEU A 292 16.03 24.78 -39.29
C LEU A 292 14.77 24.14 -39.89
N ALA A 293 14.71 22.81 -40.01
CA ALA A 293 13.51 22.13 -40.52
C ALA A 293 12.25 22.40 -39.66
N GLU A 294 12.40 22.64 -38.35
CA GLU A 294 11.31 23.13 -37.51
C GLU A 294 10.95 24.60 -37.74
N THR A 295 11.92 25.52 -37.85
CA THR A 295 11.63 26.94 -38.11
C THR A 295 10.98 27.13 -39.48
N TRP A 296 11.45 26.44 -40.52
CA TRP A 296 10.83 26.40 -41.84
C TRP A 296 9.41 25.81 -41.80
N LYS A 297 9.17 24.71 -41.07
CA LYS A 297 7.79 24.18 -40.87
C LYS A 297 6.89 25.19 -40.15
N LYS A 298 7.39 25.87 -39.12
CA LYS A 298 6.66 26.92 -38.38
C LYS A 298 6.39 28.14 -39.26
N ARG A 299 7.33 28.53 -40.14
CA ARG A 299 7.17 29.61 -41.13
C ARG A 299 6.14 29.25 -42.20
N TYR A 300 6.22 28.05 -42.79
CA TYR A 300 5.23 27.53 -43.75
C TYR A 300 3.81 27.45 -43.15
N TYR A 301 3.67 26.95 -41.92
CA TYR A 301 2.36 26.86 -41.27
C TYR A 301 1.74 28.25 -40.99
N ARG A 302 2.57 29.25 -40.66
CA ARG A 302 2.13 30.66 -40.56
C ARG A 302 1.74 31.24 -41.92
N LEU A 303 2.54 31.00 -42.96
CA LEU A 303 2.27 31.46 -44.34
C LEU A 303 0.95 30.88 -44.85
N LYS A 304 0.74 29.58 -44.61
CA LYS A 304 -0.51 28.89 -44.94
C LYS A 304 -1.70 29.49 -44.19
N GLN A 305 -1.60 29.71 -42.87
CA GLN A 305 -2.66 30.39 -42.10
C GLN A 305 -2.88 31.85 -42.51
N PHE A 306 -1.92 32.50 -43.17
CA PHE A 306 -2.06 33.85 -43.72
C PHE A 306 -2.82 33.82 -45.07
N GLN A 307 -2.44 32.92 -45.98
CA GLN A 307 -3.17 32.67 -47.24
C GLN A 307 -4.62 32.18 -46.99
N GLU A 308 -4.82 31.25 -46.05
CA GLU A 308 -6.15 30.79 -45.61
C GLU A 308 -7.00 31.90 -44.98
N LYS A 309 -6.40 33.03 -44.56
CA LYS A 309 -7.12 34.23 -44.09
C LYS A 309 -7.33 35.28 -45.17
N GLN A 310 -6.40 35.48 -46.10
CA GLN A 310 -6.61 36.40 -47.23
C GLN A 310 -7.68 35.87 -48.20
N ASN A 311 -7.74 34.55 -48.42
CA ASN A 311 -8.77 33.92 -49.25
C ASN A 311 -10.16 33.87 -48.56
N ALA A 312 -10.31 34.40 -47.35
CA ALA A 312 -11.57 34.47 -46.62
C ALA A 312 -12.12 35.91 -46.63
N GLN A 313 -12.78 36.29 -47.74
CA GLN A 313 -13.49 37.57 -47.83
C GLN A 313 -14.54 37.66 -46.70
N SER A 314 -14.28 38.55 -45.74
CA SER A 314 -15.17 38.77 -44.60
C SER A 314 -16.16 39.91 -44.92
N PRO A 315 -17.45 39.77 -44.56
CA PRO A 315 -18.47 40.73 -44.97
C PRO A 315 -18.19 42.16 -44.48
N SER A 316 -18.79 43.13 -45.19
CA SER A 316 -18.76 44.55 -44.82
C SER A 316 -19.36 44.75 -43.41
N PRO A 317 -18.79 45.62 -42.54
CA PRO A 317 -19.37 45.92 -41.22
C PRO A 317 -20.83 46.33 -41.30
N ASN A 318 -21.21 47.07 -42.35
CA ASN A 318 -22.59 47.51 -42.58
C ASN A 318 -23.54 46.33 -42.86
N LYS A 319 -23.06 45.29 -43.56
CA LYS A 319 -23.79 44.03 -43.80
C LYS A 319 -23.90 43.16 -42.54
N ILE A 320 -22.96 43.28 -41.60
CA ILE A 320 -23.01 42.60 -40.29
C ILE A 320 -24.00 43.32 -39.34
N ALA A 321 -23.93 44.65 -39.26
CA ALA A 321 -24.84 45.44 -38.41
C ALA A 321 -26.31 45.22 -38.81
N THR A 322 -26.62 45.31 -40.12
CA THR A 322 -27.96 45.06 -40.66
C THR A 322 -28.45 43.62 -40.50
N GLN A 323 -27.58 42.60 -40.60
CA GLN A 323 -27.96 41.22 -40.30
C GLN A 323 -28.17 40.97 -38.79
N THR A 324 -27.51 41.72 -37.91
CA THR A 324 -27.57 41.50 -36.45
C THR A 324 -28.84 42.06 -35.83
N MET A 325 -29.41 43.16 -36.36
CA MET A 325 -30.76 43.63 -35.99
C MET A 325 -31.53 44.12 -37.23
N LYS A 326 -32.56 43.35 -37.64
CA LYS A 326 -33.49 43.76 -38.71
C LYS A 326 -34.30 45.00 -38.30
N GLU A 327 -34.98 44.91 -37.17
CA GLU A 327 -35.81 45.98 -36.59
C GLU A 327 -35.09 46.65 -35.42
N GLY A 328 -35.35 47.94 -35.23
CA GLY A 328 -34.71 48.78 -34.21
C GLY A 328 -34.42 50.19 -34.70
N THR A 329 -34.57 51.16 -33.80
CA THR A 329 -34.39 52.60 -34.02
C THR A 329 -33.03 52.95 -34.64
N GLU A 330 -33.01 53.90 -35.57
CA GLU A 330 -31.83 54.24 -36.39
C GLU A 330 -30.60 54.62 -35.55
N SER A 331 -30.77 55.35 -34.44
CA SER A 331 -29.70 55.65 -33.48
C SER A 331 -28.95 54.38 -33.04
N VAL A 332 -29.66 53.29 -32.72
CA VAL A 332 -29.03 52.04 -32.29
C VAL A 332 -28.34 51.32 -33.46
N LYS A 333 -28.86 51.46 -34.70
CA LYS A 333 -28.19 50.95 -35.91
C LYS A 333 -26.88 51.71 -36.22
N LYS A 334 -26.87 53.04 -36.08
CA LYS A 334 -25.64 53.87 -36.16
C LYS A 334 -24.62 53.47 -35.10
N ASN A 335 -25.02 53.36 -33.83
CA ASN A 335 -24.15 52.91 -32.74
C ASN A 335 -23.56 51.49 -32.97
N LEU A 336 -24.34 50.56 -33.54
CA LEU A 336 -23.86 49.22 -33.91
C LEU A 336 -22.85 49.26 -35.07
N LEU A 337 -23.05 50.15 -36.04
CA LEU A 337 -22.12 50.34 -37.15
C LEU A 337 -20.78 50.89 -36.65
N GLU A 338 -20.80 51.95 -35.82
CA GLU A 338 -19.59 52.52 -35.18
C GLU A 338 -18.83 51.46 -34.38
N PHE A 339 -19.54 50.69 -33.55
CA PHE A 339 -18.96 49.61 -32.74
C PHE A 339 -18.27 48.54 -33.60
N GLU A 340 -18.89 48.14 -34.72
CA GLU A 340 -18.36 47.11 -35.62
C GLU A 340 -17.19 47.63 -36.49
N VAL A 341 -17.16 48.93 -36.80
CA VAL A 341 -16.00 49.63 -37.41
C VAL A 341 -14.84 49.74 -36.43
N LEU A 342 -15.08 50.21 -35.20
CA LEU A 342 -14.09 50.27 -34.11
C LEU A 342 -13.49 48.87 -33.83
N LYS A 343 -14.32 47.83 -33.86
CA LYS A 343 -13.91 46.43 -33.75
C LYS A 343 -13.01 45.98 -34.91
N LYS A 344 -13.29 46.34 -36.17
CA LYS A 344 -12.34 46.08 -37.28
C LYS A 344 -11.02 46.82 -37.08
N SER A 345 -11.05 48.09 -36.67
CA SER A 345 -9.84 48.87 -36.36
C SER A 345 -8.98 48.19 -35.28
N LEU A 346 -9.58 47.86 -34.12
CA LEU A 346 -8.89 47.23 -32.97
C LEU A 346 -8.44 45.78 -33.18
N THR A 347 -8.96 45.10 -34.20
CA THR A 347 -8.56 43.72 -34.56
C THR A 347 -7.69 43.63 -35.81
N SER A 348 -7.46 44.74 -36.51
CA SER A 348 -6.52 44.83 -37.62
C SER A 348 -5.08 44.54 -37.14
N PRO A 349 -4.29 43.72 -37.87
CA PRO A 349 -2.91 43.44 -37.50
C PRO A 349 -1.97 44.53 -38.04
N SER A 350 -2.04 45.74 -37.48
CA SER A 350 -1.06 46.81 -37.74
C SER A 350 0.37 46.36 -37.35
N THR A 351 1.27 46.29 -38.34
CA THR A 351 2.64 45.73 -38.19
C THR A 351 3.69 46.78 -37.82
N SER A 352 3.47 47.52 -36.72
CA SER A 352 4.47 48.44 -36.15
C SER A 352 4.21 48.90 -34.70
N GLU A 353 2.95 48.95 -34.23
CA GLU A 353 2.62 49.61 -32.96
C GLU A 353 3.24 48.97 -31.69
N ASN A 354 3.75 49.83 -30.81
CA ASN A 354 4.37 49.50 -29.53
C ASN A 354 3.34 48.86 -28.55
N PRO A 355 3.68 47.81 -27.76
CA PRO A 355 2.71 47.15 -26.89
C PRO A 355 2.08 48.02 -25.78
N LYS A 356 2.71 49.14 -25.39
CA LYS A 356 2.15 50.11 -24.43
C LYS A 356 0.98 50.89 -25.04
N ASP A 357 1.19 51.46 -26.22
CA ASP A 357 0.20 52.30 -26.91
C ASP A 357 -1.01 51.44 -27.34
N LYS A 358 -0.74 50.20 -27.79
CA LYS A 358 -1.77 49.20 -28.08
C LYS A 358 -2.55 48.72 -26.84
N LEU A 359 -2.05 49.01 -25.63
CA LEU A 359 -2.78 48.85 -24.38
C LEU A 359 -3.58 50.13 -24.04
N GLN A 360 -2.97 51.31 -24.10
CA GLN A 360 -3.64 52.60 -23.83
C GLN A 360 -4.85 52.84 -24.75
N LYS A 361 -4.71 52.62 -26.06
CA LYS A 361 -5.83 52.70 -27.02
C LYS A 361 -6.97 51.75 -26.66
N LYS A 362 -6.68 50.60 -26.02
CA LYS A 362 -7.69 49.65 -25.54
C LYS A 362 -8.29 50.05 -24.19
N THR A 363 -7.56 50.76 -23.34
CA THR A 363 -8.10 51.35 -22.10
C THR A 363 -9.12 52.44 -22.43
N ALA A 364 -8.74 53.42 -23.25
CA ALA A 364 -9.61 54.54 -23.63
C ALA A 364 -10.92 54.07 -24.31
N VAL A 365 -10.85 53.13 -25.26
CA VAL A 365 -12.07 52.58 -25.88
C VAL A 365 -12.89 51.73 -24.90
N ALA A 366 -12.29 51.08 -23.91
CA ALA A 366 -13.05 50.42 -22.86
C ALA A 366 -13.78 51.44 -21.97
N GLU A 367 -13.13 52.54 -21.61
CA GLU A 367 -13.68 53.60 -20.75
C GLU A 367 -14.83 54.36 -21.45
N CYS A 368 -14.67 54.75 -22.71
CA CYS A 368 -15.74 55.35 -23.53
C CYS A 368 -16.94 54.42 -23.80
N LEU A 369 -16.81 53.11 -23.60
CA LEU A 369 -17.92 52.15 -23.68
C LEU A 369 -18.48 51.73 -22.31
N LEU A 370 -17.74 51.98 -21.22
CA LEU A 370 -18.19 51.75 -19.85
C LEU A 370 -19.06 52.89 -19.33
N SER A 371 -18.93 54.10 -19.87
CA SER A 371 -19.89 55.20 -19.64
C SER A 371 -21.31 54.81 -20.10
N ARG A 372 -21.44 54.07 -21.21
CA ARG A 372 -22.72 53.54 -21.76
C ARG A 372 -23.10 52.16 -21.21
N LYS A 373 -22.74 51.87 -19.95
CA LYS A 373 -22.98 50.56 -19.28
C LYS A 373 -24.46 50.14 -19.26
N ARG A 374 -25.42 51.08 -19.15
CA ARG A 374 -26.85 50.77 -19.08
C ARG A 374 -27.34 50.04 -20.35
N ASP A 375 -26.88 50.44 -21.53
CA ASP A 375 -27.31 49.84 -22.80
C ASP A 375 -26.70 48.45 -23.02
N LEU A 376 -25.43 48.26 -22.64
CA LEU A 376 -24.77 46.95 -22.61
C LEU A 376 -25.44 45.96 -21.65
N GLU A 377 -26.22 46.46 -20.69
CA GLU A 377 -27.04 45.68 -19.76
C GLU A 377 -28.45 45.44 -20.33
N LYS A 378 -29.15 46.49 -20.79
CA LYS A 378 -30.47 46.43 -21.43
C LYS A 378 -30.51 45.44 -22.61
N TYR A 379 -29.53 45.50 -23.50
CA TYR A 379 -29.45 44.66 -24.70
C TYR A 379 -28.60 43.38 -24.49
N LYS A 380 -28.24 43.03 -23.25
CA LYS A 380 -27.53 41.78 -22.87
C LYS A 380 -26.14 41.56 -23.52
N LEU A 381 -25.57 42.58 -24.20
CA LEU A 381 -24.33 42.50 -25.00
C LEU A 381 -23.04 42.25 -24.19
N LYS A 382 -23.10 42.29 -22.85
CA LYS A 382 -22.01 41.96 -21.91
C LYS A 382 -21.14 40.75 -22.30
N THR A 383 -21.72 39.68 -22.84
CA THR A 383 -20.97 38.47 -23.20
C THR A 383 -20.16 38.65 -24.48
N VAL A 384 -20.72 39.35 -25.48
CA VAL A 384 -20.03 39.69 -26.74
C VAL A 384 -18.85 40.62 -26.46
N PHE A 385 -19.06 41.67 -25.68
CA PHE A 385 -18.01 42.63 -25.30
C PHE A 385 -16.82 41.96 -24.55
N LYS A 386 -17.10 41.01 -23.65
CA LYS A 386 -16.07 40.21 -22.96
C LYS A 386 -15.28 39.30 -23.90
N GLY A 387 -15.88 38.85 -24.99
CA GLY A 387 -15.20 38.09 -26.05
C GLY A 387 -14.27 38.96 -26.90
N LEU A 388 -14.71 40.17 -27.25
CA LEU A 388 -13.99 41.08 -28.15
C LEU A 388 -12.79 41.77 -27.49
N THR A 389 -12.95 42.26 -26.26
CA THR A 389 -11.86 42.93 -25.51
C THR A 389 -10.88 41.96 -24.88
N GLY A 390 -11.30 40.72 -24.61
CA GLY A 390 -10.59 39.75 -23.76
C GLY A 390 -10.51 40.14 -22.27
N TRP A 391 -11.05 41.31 -21.90
CA TRP A 391 -10.83 41.93 -20.59
C TRP A 391 -11.85 41.47 -19.54
N ARG A 392 -11.54 40.34 -18.89
CA ARG A 392 -12.42 39.74 -17.87
C ARG A 392 -12.55 40.53 -16.55
N LYS A 393 -11.67 41.51 -16.29
CA LYS A 393 -11.46 42.08 -14.93
C LYS A 393 -12.27 43.33 -14.59
N ILE A 394 -12.75 44.12 -15.55
CA ILE A 394 -13.35 45.43 -15.22
C ILE A 394 -14.72 45.27 -14.57
N PHE A 395 -15.61 44.41 -15.11
CA PHE A 395 -16.90 44.08 -14.49
C PHE A 395 -16.81 43.40 -13.10
N THR A 396 -15.60 43.11 -12.61
CA THR A 396 -15.35 42.60 -11.24
C THR A 396 -14.68 43.62 -10.32
N LYS A 397 -14.32 44.82 -10.82
CA LYS A 397 -13.91 45.97 -10.00
C LYS A 397 -15.13 46.85 -9.68
N THR A 398 -16.03 46.36 -8.84
CA THR A 398 -16.56 47.24 -7.79
C THR A 398 -15.45 47.42 -6.76
N PRO A 399 -15.14 48.64 -6.28
CA PRO A 399 -14.15 48.85 -5.23
C PRO A 399 -14.69 48.40 -3.87
N LYS A 400 -14.75 47.08 -3.65
CA LYS A 400 -15.01 46.52 -2.32
C LYS A 400 -13.74 46.59 -1.48
N ASN A 401 -13.84 47.20 -0.31
CA ASN A 401 -12.73 47.64 0.52
C ASN A 401 -11.65 46.56 0.72
N SER A 402 -10.39 46.99 0.76
CA SER A 402 -9.22 46.12 0.98
C SER A 402 -9.36 45.29 2.27
N ALA A 403 -9.82 45.92 3.35
CA ALA A 403 -10.10 45.29 4.64
C ALA A 403 -11.19 44.19 4.56
N GLU A 404 -12.26 44.39 3.77
CA GLU A 404 -13.33 43.39 3.58
C GLU A 404 -12.76 42.12 2.91
N ASN A 405 -11.97 42.32 1.84
CA ASN A 405 -11.27 41.24 1.15
C ASN A 405 -10.24 40.54 2.06
N GLU A 406 -9.54 41.27 2.91
CA GLU A 406 -8.59 40.69 3.86
C GLU A 406 -9.28 39.88 4.96
N GLY A 407 -10.39 40.37 5.52
CA GLY A 407 -11.23 39.65 6.49
C GLY A 407 -11.76 38.34 5.91
N ILE A 408 -12.29 38.38 4.68
CA ILE A 408 -12.72 37.18 3.94
C ILE A 408 -11.54 36.21 3.74
N ARG A 409 -10.36 36.72 3.36
CA ARG A 409 -9.15 35.90 3.15
C ARG A 409 -8.62 35.29 4.46
N LYS A 410 -8.68 36.02 5.58
CA LYS A 410 -8.39 35.54 6.95
C LYS A 410 -9.37 34.41 7.32
N LYS A 411 -10.68 34.60 7.14
CA LYS A 411 -11.73 33.59 7.40
C LYS A 411 -11.53 32.31 6.58
N PHE A 412 -11.26 32.41 5.27
CA PHE A 412 -10.96 31.25 4.43
C PHE A 412 -9.63 30.55 4.77
N ASN A 413 -8.60 31.30 5.19
CA ASN A 413 -7.33 30.73 5.64
C ASN A 413 -7.46 29.99 6.98
N PHE A 414 -8.20 30.56 7.95
CA PHE A 414 -8.54 29.90 9.21
C PHE A 414 -9.31 28.59 8.94
N LEU A 415 -10.38 28.66 8.14
CA LEU A 415 -11.17 27.49 7.77
C LEU A 415 -10.33 26.40 7.08
N ARG A 416 -9.39 26.80 6.21
CA ARG A 416 -8.43 25.87 5.58
C ARG A 416 -7.43 25.27 6.57
N LYS A 417 -7.04 25.96 7.65
CA LYS A 417 -6.24 25.39 8.74
C LYS A 417 -7.05 24.35 9.51
N GLU A 418 -8.27 24.67 9.94
CA GLU A 418 -9.13 23.75 10.70
C GLU A 418 -9.51 22.48 9.92
N ILE A 419 -9.83 22.60 8.62
CA ILE A 419 -10.09 21.42 7.77
C ILE A 419 -8.84 20.55 7.63
N ARG A 420 -7.63 21.14 7.59
CA ARG A 420 -6.38 20.37 7.54
C ARG A 420 -6.12 19.63 8.84
N LYS A 421 -6.20 20.31 9.99
CA LYS A 421 -6.13 19.66 11.31
C LYS A 421 -7.10 18.49 11.38
N PHE A 422 -8.39 18.71 11.07
CA PHE A 422 -9.40 17.66 11.08
C PHE A 422 -9.04 16.44 10.22
N PHE A 423 -8.45 16.64 9.04
CA PHE A 423 -7.95 15.52 8.23
C PHE A 423 -6.71 14.86 8.84
N GLU A 424 -5.81 15.64 9.45
CA GLU A 424 -4.53 15.19 10.01
C GLU A 424 -4.71 14.45 11.35
N ASN A 425 -5.81 14.70 12.08
CA ASN A 425 -6.25 13.93 13.26
C ASN A 425 -6.40 12.42 12.96
N ASP A 426 -5.95 11.58 13.90
CA ASP A 426 -5.88 10.12 13.74
C ASP A 426 -7.28 9.45 13.55
N ASP A 427 -8.34 10.00 14.16
CA ASP A 427 -9.76 9.61 13.95
C ASP A 427 -10.19 9.58 12.47
N ASN A 428 -9.56 10.44 11.66
CA ASN A 428 -10.01 10.79 10.31
C ASN A 428 -8.97 10.40 9.24
N SER A 429 -7.69 10.32 9.61
CA SER A 429 -6.73 9.53 8.83
C SER A 429 -5.59 8.92 9.66
N PHE A 430 -5.27 7.65 9.38
CA PHE A 430 -4.21 6.86 10.02
C PHE A 430 -2.99 6.71 9.11
N PHE A 431 -1.81 6.40 9.64
CA PHE A 431 -0.61 6.21 8.80
C PHE A 431 -0.63 4.88 8.04
N ALA A 432 -0.12 4.91 6.81
CA ALA A 432 0.21 3.70 6.08
C ALA A 432 1.51 3.09 6.65
N PRO A 433 1.57 1.76 6.92
CA PRO A 433 2.71 1.16 7.63
C PRO A 433 3.95 0.94 6.75
N GLY A 434 3.82 0.88 5.42
CA GLY A 434 4.91 0.47 4.54
C GLY A 434 6.05 1.50 4.43
N LYS A 435 7.31 1.01 4.48
CA LYS A 435 8.53 1.78 4.11
C LYS A 435 8.46 2.40 2.70
N LYS A 436 7.55 1.93 1.83
CA LYS A 436 7.34 2.44 0.46
C LYS A 436 6.09 3.32 0.32
N ASP A 437 5.23 3.40 1.33
CA ASP A 437 3.99 4.19 1.32
C ASP A 437 4.26 5.68 1.57
N THR A 438 4.84 6.34 0.56
CA THR A 438 5.13 7.76 0.58
C THR A 438 4.55 8.48 -0.61
N ILE A 439 4.27 9.77 -0.44
CA ILE A 439 3.76 10.63 -1.50
C ILE A 439 4.62 11.89 -1.57
N THR A 440 5.14 12.17 -2.76
CA THR A 440 5.91 13.39 -3.06
C THR A 440 5.06 14.32 -3.93
N ARG A 441 4.93 15.59 -3.53
CA ARG A 441 4.28 16.63 -4.33
C ARG A 441 4.94 17.98 -4.08
N LYS A 442 5.26 18.73 -5.15
CA LYS A 442 6.04 19.98 -5.09
C LYS A 442 7.35 19.83 -4.29
N LYS A 443 8.18 18.84 -4.63
CA LYS A 443 9.41 18.42 -3.91
C LYS A 443 9.23 17.94 -2.46
N ILE A 444 8.14 18.27 -1.77
CA ILE A 444 7.85 17.80 -0.40
C ILE A 444 7.39 16.33 -0.43
N LYS A 445 8.12 15.46 0.28
CA LYS A 445 7.78 14.04 0.51
C LYS A 445 7.21 13.88 1.92
N ARG A 446 6.13 13.11 2.07
CA ARG A 446 5.51 12.75 3.37
C ARG A 446 5.16 11.26 3.38
N GLN A 447 5.08 10.66 4.57
CA GLN A 447 4.42 9.35 4.73
C GLN A 447 2.96 9.49 4.32
N LYS A 448 2.44 8.48 3.64
CA LYS A 448 1.04 8.39 3.24
C LYS A 448 0.17 8.19 4.49
N LYS A 449 -0.90 8.97 4.59
CA LYS A 449 -2.00 8.72 5.52
C LYS A 449 -3.23 8.25 4.73
N TYR A 450 -4.06 7.43 5.34
CA TYR A 450 -5.28 6.87 4.77
C TYR A 450 -6.51 7.43 5.46
N LEU A 451 -7.48 7.90 4.68
CA LEU A 451 -8.79 8.29 5.24
C LEU A 451 -9.45 7.07 5.91
N SER A 452 -9.94 7.24 7.14
CA SER A 452 -10.68 6.20 7.87
C SER A 452 -12.05 5.91 7.26
N GLU A 453 -12.72 6.96 6.76
CA GLU A 453 -14.06 6.91 6.18
C GLU A 453 -14.08 7.52 4.75
N SER A 454 -15.26 7.53 4.12
CA SER A 454 -15.46 8.22 2.84
C SER A 454 -15.34 9.74 3.02
N LEU A 455 -14.96 10.45 1.96
CA LEU A 455 -14.90 11.93 1.99
C LEU A 455 -16.24 12.60 2.27
N ILE A 456 -17.36 11.93 1.98
CA ILE A 456 -18.71 12.44 2.21
C ILE A 456 -19.07 12.28 3.69
N GLU A 457 -18.78 11.13 4.30
CA GLU A 457 -19.02 10.92 5.72
C GLU A 457 -18.10 11.80 6.57
N LEU A 458 -16.81 11.92 6.22
CA LEU A 458 -15.90 12.87 6.86
C LEU A 458 -16.34 14.34 6.72
N HIS A 459 -17.08 14.69 5.66
CA HIS A 459 -17.63 16.04 5.49
C HIS A 459 -18.85 16.28 6.39
N LYS A 460 -19.75 15.30 6.53
CA LYS A 460 -20.84 15.32 7.53
C LYS A 460 -20.27 15.40 8.94
N LYS A 461 -19.29 14.55 9.25
CA LYS A 461 -18.55 14.48 10.53
C LYS A 461 -17.88 15.81 10.85
N PHE A 462 -17.23 16.47 9.87
CA PHE A 462 -16.65 17.81 10.06
C PHE A 462 -17.73 18.85 10.41
N LYS A 463 -18.83 18.91 9.64
CA LYS A 463 -19.95 19.82 9.92
C LYS A 463 -20.49 19.62 11.34
N ALA A 464 -20.79 18.38 11.72
CA ALA A 464 -21.33 18.04 13.04
C ALA A 464 -20.33 18.31 14.20
N THR A 465 -19.02 18.07 13.99
CA THR A 465 -18.01 18.23 15.05
C THR A 465 -17.61 19.69 15.29
N LYS A 466 -17.65 20.54 14.26
CA LYS A 466 -17.18 21.94 14.34
C LYS A 466 -18.30 22.98 14.24
N ASN A 467 -19.53 22.58 13.91
CA ASN A 467 -20.67 23.46 13.63
C ASN A 467 -20.39 24.58 12.59
N ILE A 468 -19.51 24.32 11.61
CA ILE A 468 -19.19 25.28 10.54
C ILE A 468 -19.77 24.78 9.21
N SER A 469 -20.57 25.62 8.56
CA SER A 469 -21.06 25.35 7.20
C SER A 469 -19.91 25.49 6.17
N VAL A 470 -19.59 24.37 5.51
CA VAL A 470 -18.57 24.28 4.46
C VAL A 470 -19.12 23.51 3.27
N SER A 471 -18.82 23.93 2.05
CA SER A 471 -19.14 23.17 0.84
C SER A 471 -18.22 21.95 0.67
N TYR A 472 -18.77 20.83 0.21
CA TYR A 472 -18.02 19.59 -0.02
C TYR A 472 -16.81 19.81 -0.94
N SER A 473 -16.97 20.64 -1.97
CA SER A 473 -15.91 21.06 -2.89
C SER A 473 -14.74 21.75 -2.19
N PHE A 474 -15.00 22.71 -1.28
CA PHE A 474 -13.94 23.40 -0.54
C PHE A 474 -13.25 22.47 0.48
N PHE A 475 -14.02 21.63 1.17
CA PHE A 475 -13.51 20.60 2.08
C PHE A 475 -12.52 19.67 1.36
N ARG A 476 -12.93 19.10 0.21
CA ARG A 476 -12.09 18.25 -0.65
C ARG A 476 -10.85 18.97 -1.21
N LEU A 477 -10.93 20.28 -1.47
CA LEU A 477 -9.81 21.13 -1.92
C LEU A 477 -8.85 21.56 -0.78
N CYS A 478 -9.23 21.41 0.48
CA CYS A 478 -8.37 21.72 1.62
C CYS A 478 -7.58 20.51 2.13
N LYS A 479 -8.09 19.29 1.88
CA LYS A 479 -7.44 18.03 2.23
C LYS A 479 -5.95 18.00 1.80
N PRO A 480 -5.02 17.68 2.72
CA PRO A 480 -3.62 17.45 2.40
C PRO A 480 -3.39 16.44 1.26
N PHE A 481 -2.26 16.57 0.56
CA PHE A 481 -1.96 15.77 -0.63
C PHE A 481 -1.49 14.34 -0.31
N TYR A 482 -0.94 14.13 0.89
CA TYR A 482 -0.39 12.86 1.36
C TYR A 482 -1.43 12.00 2.10
N ILE A 483 -2.60 12.57 2.42
CA ILE A 483 -3.78 11.86 2.92
C ILE A 483 -4.60 11.39 1.71
N VAL A 484 -4.86 10.10 1.57
CA VAL A 484 -5.47 9.49 0.36
C VAL A 484 -6.62 8.54 0.73
N PRO A 485 -7.73 8.49 -0.04
CA PRO A 485 -8.73 7.45 0.14
C PRO A 485 -8.14 6.04 -0.03
N LEU A 486 -8.59 5.11 0.81
CA LEU A 486 -8.21 3.70 0.73
C LEU A 486 -8.57 3.12 -0.65
N LYS A 487 -7.67 2.37 -1.29
CA LYS A 487 -7.99 1.61 -2.52
C LYS A 487 -8.48 0.20 -2.17
N LEU A 488 -9.27 -0.39 -3.06
CA LEU A 488 -9.74 -1.78 -2.92
C LEU A 488 -8.62 -2.84 -2.90
N THR A 489 -7.39 -2.46 -3.26
CA THR A 489 -6.15 -3.26 -3.21
C THR A 489 -5.29 -2.99 -1.97
N GLU A 490 -5.67 -2.04 -1.12
CA GLU A 490 -4.87 -1.51 -0.01
C GLU A 490 -5.68 -1.64 1.31
N ARG A 491 -6.23 -2.84 1.58
CA ARG A 491 -7.42 -3.04 2.43
C ARG A 491 -7.24 -2.91 3.96
N GLU A 492 -6.01 -2.84 4.46
CA GLU A 492 -5.69 -3.09 5.88
C GLU A 492 -5.82 -1.84 6.77
N THR A 493 -7.06 -1.39 6.92
CA THR A 493 -7.50 -0.38 7.92
C THR A 493 -7.39 -0.88 9.36
N CYS A 494 -7.61 -2.18 9.56
CA CYS A 494 -7.48 -2.89 10.83
C CYS A 494 -6.71 -4.20 10.58
N LEU A 495 -5.84 -4.58 11.53
CA LEU A 495 -5.11 -5.86 11.50
C LEU A 495 -5.63 -6.87 12.54
N CYS A 496 -6.67 -6.51 13.31
CA CYS A 496 -7.25 -7.39 14.32
C CYS A 496 -8.09 -8.50 13.66
N ALA A 497 -7.77 -9.75 14.02
CA ALA A 497 -8.52 -10.93 13.58
C ALA A 497 -10.00 -10.87 13.98
N THR A 498 -10.35 -10.28 15.14
CA THR A 498 -11.74 -10.14 15.61
C THR A 498 -12.58 -9.31 14.63
N HIS A 499 -12.06 -8.16 14.19
CA HIS A 499 -12.75 -7.29 13.23
C HIS A 499 -12.83 -7.92 11.84
N GLU A 500 -11.75 -8.50 11.33
CA GLU A 500 -11.75 -9.08 9.97
C GLU A 500 -12.57 -10.40 9.92
N ASN A 501 -12.62 -11.20 10.99
CA ASN A 501 -13.46 -12.40 11.09
C ASN A 501 -14.95 -12.07 11.13
N PHE A 502 -15.37 -11.13 11.99
CA PHE A 502 -16.76 -10.64 12.01
C PHE A 502 -17.14 -10.03 10.66
N ARG A 503 -16.20 -9.32 10.01
CA ARG A 503 -16.38 -8.75 8.67
C ARG A 503 -16.50 -9.81 7.57
N PHE A 504 -15.84 -10.97 7.66
CA PHE A 504 -16.06 -12.08 6.72
C PHE A 504 -17.44 -12.71 6.90
N LEU A 505 -17.88 -12.95 8.14
CA LEU A 505 -19.23 -13.47 8.45
C LEU A 505 -20.31 -12.51 7.96
N PHE A 506 -20.23 -11.23 8.34
CA PHE A 506 -21.13 -10.17 7.90
C PHE A 506 -21.20 -10.06 6.36
N GLN A 507 -20.06 -10.11 5.67
CA GLN A 507 -20.04 -10.10 4.20
C GLN A 507 -20.72 -11.34 3.60
N LYS A 508 -20.54 -12.53 4.19
CA LYS A 508 -21.19 -13.75 3.69
C LYS A 508 -22.70 -13.72 3.93
N CYS A 509 -23.14 -13.29 5.12
CA CYS A 509 -24.57 -13.10 5.43
C CYS A 509 -25.21 -12.10 4.45
N LYS A 510 -24.55 -10.97 4.19
CA LYS A 510 -25.03 -9.98 3.21
C LYS A 510 -25.07 -10.51 1.77
N GLN A 511 -24.11 -11.35 1.36
CA GLN A 511 -24.14 -12.00 0.04
C GLN A 511 -25.34 -12.95 -0.12
N LEU A 512 -25.81 -13.54 0.98
CA LEU A 512 -26.99 -14.41 1.04
C LEU A 512 -28.30 -13.61 1.27
N LYS A 513 -28.26 -12.27 1.24
CA LYS A 513 -29.37 -11.35 1.61
C LYS A 513 -29.89 -11.48 3.06
N LEU A 514 -29.21 -12.21 3.95
CA LEU A 514 -29.66 -12.41 5.34
C LEU A 514 -29.63 -11.13 6.20
N LEU A 515 -29.00 -10.03 5.74
CA LEU A 515 -28.80 -8.77 6.46
C LEU A 515 -28.83 -7.54 5.53
N ASN A 516 -29.78 -6.63 5.72
CA ASN A 516 -29.89 -5.37 4.95
C ASN A 516 -29.00 -4.20 5.43
N PHE A 517 -27.98 -4.46 6.27
CA PHE A 517 -27.04 -3.43 6.72
C PHE A 517 -25.93 -3.16 5.70
N SER A 518 -25.49 -1.90 5.53
CA SER A 518 -24.35 -1.56 4.63
C SER A 518 -22.98 -1.80 5.26
N SER A 519 -22.88 -1.77 6.58
CA SER A 519 -21.64 -2.04 7.31
C SER A 519 -21.90 -2.66 8.70
N PRO A 520 -20.89 -3.32 9.31
CA PRO A 520 -20.94 -3.72 10.72
C PRO A 520 -21.30 -2.58 11.68
N SER A 521 -20.89 -1.35 11.38
CA SER A 521 -21.21 -0.17 12.19
C SER A 521 -22.70 0.17 12.20
N GLN A 522 -23.42 -0.07 11.10
CA GLN A 522 -24.88 0.11 11.06
C GLN A 522 -25.61 -1.00 11.82
N LEU A 523 -25.11 -2.24 11.78
CA LEU A 523 -25.61 -3.32 12.62
C LEU A 523 -25.41 -3.00 14.11
N LEU A 524 -24.26 -2.44 14.50
CA LEU A 524 -24.07 -1.95 15.87
C LEU A 524 -25.01 -0.79 16.25
N GLN A 525 -25.40 0.06 15.30
CA GLN A 525 -26.32 1.18 15.53
C GLN A 525 -27.79 0.76 15.69
N SER A 526 -28.23 -0.36 15.08
CA SER A 526 -29.58 -0.90 15.34
C SER A 526 -29.64 -1.68 16.66
N LEU A 527 -28.55 -2.34 17.06
CA LEU A 527 -28.48 -3.16 18.28
C LEU A 527 -28.26 -2.35 19.57
N CYS A 528 -27.62 -1.18 19.50
CA CYS A 528 -27.27 -0.34 20.65
C CYS A 528 -27.91 1.05 20.58
N CYS A 529 -28.50 1.52 21.69
CA CYS A 529 -28.98 2.91 21.79
C CYS A 529 -27.82 3.93 21.66
N ASN A 530 -26.63 3.59 22.19
CA ASN A 530 -25.41 4.37 21.95
C ASN A 530 -24.17 3.46 21.95
N PHE A 531 -23.50 3.31 20.80
CA PHE A 531 -22.28 2.51 20.67
C PHE A 531 -21.06 3.08 21.44
N LYS A 532 -21.13 4.33 21.91
CA LYS A 532 -20.12 4.96 22.79
C LYS A 532 -20.36 4.68 24.27
N ASN A 533 -21.46 4.03 24.64
CA ASN A 533 -21.80 3.70 26.03
C ASN A 533 -21.37 2.25 26.34
N LEU A 534 -20.58 2.08 27.41
CA LEU A 534 -20.10 0.78 27.89
C LEU A 534 -21.28 -0.20 28.10
N ASN A 535 -22.33 0.25 28.78
CA ASN A 535 -23.48 -0.59 29.14
C ASN A 535 -24.24 -1.08 27.90
N CYS A 536 -24.32 -0.29 26.84
CA CYS A 536 -24.89 -0.75 25.56
C CYS A 536 -24.02 -1.86 24.95
N MET A 537 -22.72 -1.61 24.81
CA MET A 537 -21.79 -2.51 24.12
C MET A 537 -21.45 -3.79 24.91
N TYR A 538 -21.69 -3.79 26.23
CA TYR A 538 -21.57 -4.95 27.11
C TYR A 538 -22.91 -5.65 27.38
N ARG A 539 -24.03 -5.16 26.81
CA ARG A 539 -25.43 -5.65 27.00
C ARG A 539 -25.96 -5.53 28.44
N LEU A 540 -25.45 -4.57 29.21
CA LEU A 540 -25.94 -4.19 30.55
C LEU A 540 -27.03 -3.10 30.51
N CYS A 541 -27.21 -2.42 29.36
CA CYS A 541 -28.21 -1.37 29.19
C CYS A 541 -29.64 -1.94 29.18
N LYS A 542 -30.51 -1.44 30.07
CA LYS A 542 -31.92 -1.88 30.22
C LYS A 542 -32.69 -1.87 28.89
N GLU A 543 -32.50 -0.84 28.06
CA GLU A 543 -33.21 -0.61 26.79
C GLU A 543 -32.76 -1.52 25.63
N CYS A 544 -31.50 -1.99 25.64
CA CYS A 544 -30.91 -2.66 24.48
C CYS A 544 -30.23 -4.00 24.78
N LYS A 545 -30.30 -4.49 26.02
CA LYS A 545 -29.83 -5.83 26.38
C LYS A 545 -30.43 -6.93 25.48
N ASN A 546 -31.74 -6.88 25.25
CA ASN A 546 -32.50 -7.92 24.55
C ASN A 546 -32.50 -7.80 23.00
N LYS A 547 -31.88 -6.77 22.40
CA LYS A 547 -31.94 -6.56 20.93
C LYS A 547 -31.08 -7.57 20.16
N ALA A 548 -31.67 -8.63 19.62
CA ALA A 548 -31.00 -9.64 18.79
C ALA A 548 -30.75 -9.17 17.34
N ILE A 549 -29.99 -9.94 16.56
CA ILE A 549 -29.92 -9.76 15.11
C ILE A 549 -31.22 -10.29 14.49
N ILE A 550 -31.96 -9.42 13.81
CA ILE A 550 -33.06 -9.84 12.94
C ILE A 550 -32.45 -10.25 11.60
N PHE A 551 -32.61 -11.52 11.23
CA PHE A 551 -32.25 -12.05 9.92
C PHE A 551 -33.45 -12.01 8.99
N GLU A 552 -33.24 -11.69 7.73
CA GLU A 552 -34.31 -11.69 6.73
C GLU A 552 -34.59 -13.11 6.22
N LYS A 553 -35.84 -13.38 5.82
CA LYS A 553 -36.22 -14.65 5.19
C LYS A 553 -35.52 -14.76 3.83
N THR A 554 -35.03 -15.95 3.50
CA THR A 554 -34.32 -16.24 2.26
C THR A 554 -34.91 -17.46 1.57
N ASP A 555 -34.93 -17.44 0.24
CA ASP A 555 -35.40 -18.53 -0.64
C ASP A 555 -34.49 -19.79 -0.59
N LEU A 556 -33.48 -19.80 0.29
CA LEU A 556 -32.49 -20.86 0.46
C LEU A 556 -32.78 -21.62 1.76
N SER A 557 -32.77 -22.95 1.70
CA SER A 557 -32.87 -23.82 2.88
C SER A 557 -31.76 -23.52 3.90
N GLU A 558 -32.06 -23.66 5.19
CA GLU A 558 -31.13 -23.46 6.30
C GLU A 558 -29.90 -24.38 6.22
N ASP A 559 -30.06 -25.58 5.65
CA ASP A 559 -29.00 -26.58 5.48
C ASP A 559 -28.12 -26.34 4.24
N THR A 560 -28.41 -25.29 3.44
CA THR A 560 -27.65 -24.99 2.22
C THR A 560 -26.15 -24.86 2.52
N PRO A 561 -25.27 -25.70 1.91
CA PRO A 561 -23.85 -25.69 2.23
C PRO A 561 -23.17 -24.42 1.69
N VAL A 562 -22.71 -23.58 2.61
CA VAL A 562 -22.03 -22.32 2.34
C VAL A 562 -20.60 -22.35 2.88
N PHE A 563 -19.85 -21.27 2.66
CA PHE A 563 -18.54 -21.09 3.27
C PHE A 563 -18.23 -19.62 3.54
N TYR A 564 -17.40 -19.40 4.56
CA TYR A 564 -16.78 -18.12 4.88
C TYR A 564 -15.27 -18.33 5.10
N HIS A 565 -14.55 -17.25 5.39
CA HIS A 565 -13.14 -17.32 5.78
C HIS A 565 -12.96 -16.85 7.22
N LYS A 566 -11.97 -17.38 7.93
CA LYS A 566 -11.53 -16.81 9.22
C LYS A 566 -10.02 -16.89 9.37
N TRP A 567 -9.42 -15.85 9.94
CA TRP A 567 -8.09 -15.91 10.51
C TRP A 567 -8.15 -16.71 11.81
N ALA A 568 -7.35 -17.77 11.87
CA ALA A 568 -7.21 -18.62 13.04
C ALA A 568 -5.73 -18.83 13.35
N ARG A 569 -5.41 -19.07 14.62
CA ARG A 569 -4.08 -19.50 15.05
C ARG A 569 -4.04 -21.01 15.04
N CYS A 570 -3.18 -21.60 14.22
CA CYS A 570 -2.99 -23.03 14.13
C CYS A 570 -1.58 -23.39 14.60
N SER A 571 -1.43 -24.57 15.19
CA SER A 571 -0.11 -25.14 15.47
C SER A 571 0.40 -25.88 14.24
N GLU A 572 1.67 -25.72 13.92
CA GLU A 572 2.38 -26.36 12.81
C GLU A 572 3.71 -26.89 13.35
N GLU A 573 3.98 -28.18 13.15
CA GLU A 573 5.30 -28.73 13.46
C GLU A 573 6.32 -28.19 12.45
N ARG A 574 7.48 -27.73 12.94
CA ARG A 574 8.62 -27.36 12.11
C ARG A 574 9.87 -28.01 12.64
N GLU A 575 10.80 -28.30 11.73
CA GLU A 575 12.11 -28.83 12.07
C GLU A 575 13.18 -27.76 11.86
N LYS A 576 14.15 -27.69 12.78
CA LYS A 576 15.36 -26.89 12.63
C LYS A 576 16.49 -27.62 13.34
N ASN A 577 17.60 -27.85 12.64
CA ASN A 577 18.77 -28.58 13.15
C ASN A 577 18.39 -29.96 13.75
N GLY A 578 17.56 -30.74 13.04
CA GLY A 578 17.09 -32.07 13.47
C GLY A 578 16.05 -32.08 14.60
N LYS A 579 15.83 -30.96 15.31
CA LYS A 579 14.82 -30.87 16.38
C LYS A 579 13.50 -30.34 15.85
N LYS A 580 12.42 -31.08 16.13
CA LYS A 580 11.02 -30.72 15.87
C LYS A 580 10.49 -29.79 16.97
N PHE A 581 9.75 -28.75 16.60
CA PHE A 581 9.14 -27.80 17.52
C PHE A 581 7.81 -27.24 16.98
N MET A 582 6.84 -27.03 17.88
CA MET A 582 5.49 -26.60 17.51
C MET A 582 5.39 -25.06 17.40
N VAL A 583 5.12 -24.55 16.20
CA VAL A 583 5.00 -23.12 15.91
C VAL A 583 3.53 -22.72 15.78
N LYS A 584 3.09 -21.74 16.57
CA LYS A 584 1.70 -21.21 16.53
C LYS A 584 1.55 -20.13 15.43
N VAL A 585 1.31 -20.58 14.20
CA VAL A 585 1.16 -19.77 12.96
C VAL A 585 -0.28 -19.26 12.79
N THR A 586 -0.45 -17.97 12.52
CA THR A 586 -1.75 -17.40 12.13
C THR A 586 -1.99 -17.59 10.63
N ARG A 587 -3.07 -18.28 10.25
CA ARG A 587 -3.41 -18.55 8.83
C ARG A 587 -4.88 -18.27 8.54
N LYS A 588 -5.19 -17.94 7.28
CA LYS A 588 -6.55 -17.73 6.81
C LYS A 588 -7.16 -19.06 6.37
N LEU A 589 -8.11 -19.56 7.15
CA LEU A 589 -8.88 -20.76 6.86
C LEU A 589 -10.09 -20.44 5.98
N LYS A 590 -10.51 -21.43 5.18
CA LYS A 590 -11.87 -21.52 4.63
C LYS A 590 -12.67 -22.42 5.57
N CYS A 591 -13.81 -21.95 6.07
CA CYS A 591 -14.75 -22.75 6.84
C CYS A 591 -15.98 -22.99 5.97
N ASN A 592 -16.32 -24.25 5.72
CA ASN A 592 -17.63 -24.62 5.18
C ASN A 592 -18.59 -24.78 6.37
N CYS A 593 -19.86 -24.43 6.18
CA CYS A 593 -20.92 -24.50 7.20
C CYS A 593 -22.29 -24.45 6.52
N SER A 594 -23.37 -24.76 7.23
CA SER A 594 -24.75 -24.49 6.76
C SER A 594 -25.11 -23.00 6.87
N ILE A 595 -26.30 -22.60 6.42
CA ILE A 595 -26.83 -21.25 6.66
C ILE A 595 -27.24 -21.07 8.12
N LYS A 596 -27.78 -22.11 8.77
CA LYS A 596 -28.08 -22.14 10.21
C LYS A 596 -26.82 -21.88 11.06
N GLU A 597 -25.78 -22.69 10.87
CA GLU A 597 -24.48 -22.55 11.55
C GLU A 597 -23.85 -21.17 11.33
N LEU A 598 -24.08 -20.54 10.17
CA LEU A 598 -23.60 -19.20 9.85
C LEU A 598 -24.32 -18.11 10.66
N LYS A 599 -25.64 -18.25 10.90
CA LYS A 599 -26.42 -17.35 11.76
C LYS A 599 -25.98 -17.48 13.22
N GLU A 600 -25.85 -18.71 13.70
CA GLU A 600 -25.40 -19.05 15.06
C GLU A 600 -23.99 -18.48 15.31
N THR A 601 -23.01 -18.82 14.46
CA THR A 601 -21.64 -18.30 14.53
C THR A 601 -21.57 -16.76 14.53
N LEU A 602 -22.48 -16.07 13.81
CA LEU A 602 -22.53 -14.61 13.81
C LEU A 602 -23.04 -14.06 15.16
N ASN A 603 -24.05 -14.69 15.76
CA ASN A 603 -24.58 -14.32 17.08
C ASN A 603 -23.55 -14.57 18.20
N ASP A 604 -22.87 -15.71 18.20
CA ASP A 604 -21.86 -16.06 19.22
C ASP A 604 -20.71 -15.04 19.24
N ILE A 605 -20.24 -14.64 18.06
CA ILE A 605 -19.12 -13.71 17.89
C ILE A 605 -19.58 -12.25 18.05
N LEU A 606 -20.89 -11.96 18.01
CA LEU A 606 -21.44 -10.60 18.15
C LEU A 606 -21.04 -9.96 19.49
N LEU A 607 -21.30 -10.61 20.63
CA LEU A 607 -21.01 -10.00 21.93
C LEU A 607 -19.50 -9.80 22.18
N PRO A 608 -18.60 -10.76 21.85
CA PRO A 608 -17.16 -10.53 21.81
C PRO A 608 -16.76 -9.36 20.89
N TYR A 609 -17.34 -9.27 19.68
CA TYR A 609 -17.08 -8.19 18.72
C TYR A 609 -17.55 -6.83 19.24
N MET A 610 -18.69 -6.75 19.91
CA MET A 610 -19.21 -5.54 20.56
C MET A 610 -18.27 -5.08 21.68
N LYS A 611 -17.96 -5.98 22.64
CA LYS A 611 -17.07 -5.69 23.78
C LYS A 611 -15.67 -5.25 23.32
N HIS A 612 -15.11 -5.90 22.30
CA HIS A 612 -13.84 -5.53 21.66
C HIS A 612 -13.92 -4.16 20.95
N SER A 613 -14.95 -3.94 20.13
CA SER A 613 -15.09 -2.67 19.38
C SER A 613 -15.27 -1.47 20.31
N TYR A 614 -15.91 -1.65 21.47
CA TYR A 614 -15.95 -0.62 22.51
C TYR A 614 -14.57 -0.36 23.13
N ARG A 615 -13.78 -1.39 23.44
CA ARG A 615 -12.40 -1.21 23.96
C ARG A 615 -11.52 -0.47 22.94
N VAL A 616 -11.59 -0.82 21.65
CA VAL A 616 -10.91 -0.06 20.57
C VAL A 616 -11.31 1.41 20.59
N TYR A 617 -12.62 1.70 20.59
CA TYR A 617 -13.14 3.07 20.62
C TYR A 617 -12.67 3.86 21.87
N HIS A 618 -12.75 3.23 23.04
CA HIS A 618 -12.38 3.85 24.32
C HIS A 618 -10.89 4.19 24.37
N GLN A 619 -10.00 3.26 24.00
CA GLN A 619 -8.55 3.48 24.07
C GLN A 619 -8.05 4.51 23.06
N LEU A 620 -8.62 4.53 21.84
CA LEU A 620 -8.30 5.57 20.86
C LEU A 620 -8.79 6.95 21.31
N THR A 621 -9.99 7.02 21.91
CA THR A 621 -10.53 8.26 22.48
C THR A 621 -9.65 8.75 23.64
N PHE A 622 -9.28 7.87 24.57
CA PHE A 622 -8.36 8.21 25.68
C PHE A 622 -7.01 8.72 25.17
N SER A 623 -6.37 8.02 24.22
CA SER A 623 -5.08 8.41 23.64
C SER A 623 -5.13 9.81 22.99
N LYS A 624 -6.24 10.12 22.30
CA LYS A 624 -6.46 11.42 21.70
C LYS A 624 -6.72 12.50 22.75
N ASP A 625 -7.67 12.29 23.65
CA ASP A 625 -8.03 13.25 24.68
C ASP A 625 -6.85 13.56 25.61
N MET A 626 -5.96 12.59 25.85
CA MET A 626 -4.72 12.81 26.61
C MET A 626 -3.73 13.72 25.86
N LYS A 627 -3.63 13.65 24.53
CA LYS A 627 -2.85 14.61 23.71
C LYS A 627 -3.49 16.01 23.73
N GLU A 628 -4.82 16.08 23.63
CA GLU A 628 -5.57 17.34 23.51
C GLU A 628 -5.73 18.09 24.85
N LYS A 629 -5.57 17.40 26.00
CA LYS A 629 -5.81 17.92 27.36
C LYS A 629 -4.62 17.71 28.32
N LEU A 630 -3.40 17.66 27.80
CA LEU A 630 -2.18 17.46 28.59
C LEU A 630 -1.84 18.71 29.42
N ASN A 631 -1.51 18.53 30.70
CA ASN A 631 -1.08 19.64 31.57
C ASN A 631 0.42 19.99 31.39
N GLU A 632 0.86 21.10 31.98
CA GLU A 632 2.28 21.53 31.98
C GLU A 632 3.20 20.62 32.82
N ASP A 633 2.63 19.93 33.81
CA ASP A 633 3.34 19.00 34.70
C ASP A 633 3.25 17.53 34.24
N GLU A 634 2.61 17.27 33.09
CA GLU A 634 2.38 15.94 32.52
C GLU A 634 3.17 15.76 31.21
N VAL A 635 3.78 14.58 31.01
CA VAL A 635 4.30 14.13 29.71
C VAL A 635 3.54 12.90 29.22
N LEU A 636 3.15 12.89 27.95
CA LEU A 636 2.62 11.70 27.27
C LEU A 636 3.65 11.17 26.28
N ILE A 637 4.07 9.92 26.42
CA ILE A 637 5.06 9.26 25.57
C ILE A 637 4.41 8.06 24.87
N ILE A 638 4.44 8.04 23.55
CA ILE A 638 3.88 6.96 22.73
C ILE A 638 5.03 6.19 22.07
N ILE A 639 5.11 4.87 22.31
CA ILE A 639 6.26 4.03 21.93
C ILE A 639 5.84 2.75 21.21
N ASP A 640 6.67 2.30 20.27
CA ASP A 640 6.59 0.95 19.67
C ASP A 640 7.96 0.52 19.09
N PHE A 641 8.18 -0.79 19.00
CA PHE A 641 9.35 -1.35 18.32
C PHE A 641 9.13 -1.38 16.81
N SER A 642 9.96 -0.64 16.08
CA SER A 642 10.02 -0.73 14.64
C SER A 642 10.76 -1.99 14.22
N GLU A 643 10.25 -2.75 13.23
CA GLU A 643 10.95 -3.94 12.72
C GLU A 643 12.43 -3.62 12.37
N ASN A 644 13.35 -4.47 12.84
CA ASN A 644 14.80 -4.22 12.81
C ASN A 644 15.30 -3.73 11.45
N TYR A 645 16.27 -2.82 11.47
CA TYR A 645 16.95 -2.35 10.28
C TYR A 645 18.18 -3.22 10.01
N GLN A 646 18.13 -4.01 8.94
CA GLN A 646 19.32 -4.64 8.38
C GLN A 646 20.26 -3.56 7.83
N LEU A 647 21.53 -3.61 8.25
CA LEU A 647 22.62 -2.79 7.73
C LEU A 647 22.95 -3.19 6.28
N LYS A 648 23.40 -2.24 5.46
CA LYS A 648 23.37 -2.35 3.98
C LYS A 648 24.47 -1.56 3.28
N PHE A 649 24.87 -2.10 2.14
CA PHE A 649 25.85 -1.48 1.23
C PHE A 649 25.17 -1.04 -0.07
N THR A 650 25.75 -0.06 -0.76
CA THR A 650 25.29 0.44 -2.06
C THR A 650 25.30 -0.68 -3.12
N SER A 651 26.32 -1.53 -3.03
CA SER A 651 26.51 -2.73 -3.86
C SER A 651 26.86 -3.93 -2.98
N GLU A 652 25.88 -4.79 -2.73
CA GLU A 652 26.05 -6.02 -1.96
C GLU A 652 26.46 -7.18 -2.88
N VAL A 653 27.53 -7.90 -2.52
CA VAL A 653 27.84 -9.21 -3.12
C VAL A 653 26.77 -10.24 -2.75
N GLN A 654 26.63 -11.31 -3.55
CA GLN A 654 25.54 -12.29 -3.38
C GLN A 654 25.52 -12.95 -1.98
N SER A 655 26.69 -13.16 -1.37
CA SER A 655 26.83 -13.66 0.00
C SER A 655 26.22 -12.71 1.04
N CYS A 656 26.47 -11.40 0.93
CA CYS A 656 25.86 -10.40 1.81
C CYS A 656 24.36 -10.22 1.49
N HIS A 657 23.95 -10.26 0.22
CA HIS A 657 22.55 -10.01 -0.15
C HIS A 657 21.58 -11.12 0.30
N PHE A 658 22.07 -12.36 0.46
CA PHE A 658 21.28 -13.51 0.93
C PHE A 658 21.74 -14.08 2.27
N GLY A 659 22.78 -13.50 2.89
CA GLY A 659 23.34 -13.98 4.14
C GLY A 659 22.42 -13.74 5.34
N ALA A 660 22.34 -14.73 6.23
CA ALA A 660 21.74 -14.54 7.56
C ALA A 660 22.59 -13.61 8.46
N SER A 661 23.83 -13.35 8.07
CA SER A 661 24.89 -12.68 8.84
C SER A 661 24.81 -11.14 8.84
N ASN A 662 23.91 -10.53 8.06
CA ASN A 662 23.81 -9.06 8.01
C ASN A 662 23.37 -8.52 9.37
N ALA A 663 24.26 -7.75 10.00
CA ALA A 663 24.02 -7.12 11.29
C ALA A 663 22.74 -6.26 11.27
N GLN A 664 22.04 -6.24 12.40
CA GLN A 664 20.71 -5.64 12.51
C GLN A 664 20.65 -4.70 13.70
N LEU A 665 20.10 -3.52 13.45
CA LEU A 665 19.79 -2.53 14.47
C LEU A 665 18.34 -2.69 14.93
N THR A 666 18.14 -2.85 16.23
CA THR A 666 16.82 -2.72 16.86
C THR A 666 16.49 -1.24 17.03
N LEU A 667 15.25 -0.88 16.72
CA LEU A 667 14.79 0.51 16.71
C LEU A 667 13.54 0.63 17.59
N GLN A 668 13.69 1.16 18.80
CA GLN A 668 12.53 1.62 19.55
C GLN A 668 12.20 3.04 19.10
N THR A 669 10.94 3.28 18.76
CA THR A 669 10.51 4.52 18.10
C THR A 669 9.29 5.11 18.78
N GLY A 670 9.19 6.43 18.81
CA GLY A 670 8.08 7.06 19.49
C GLY A 670 7.98 8.56 19.29
N ALA A 671 7.09 9.17 20.05
CA ALA A 671 7.07 10.61 20.26
C ALA A 671 6.60 10.94 21.68
N TYR A 672 7.20 11.97 22.28
CA TYR A 672 6.69 12.58 23.50
C TYR A 672 5.96 13.89 23.21
N TYR A 673 4.98 14.21 24.06
CA TYR A 673 4.18 15.42 24.05
C TYR A 673 4.34 16.08 25.43
N THR A 674 4.62 17.39 25.45
CA THR A 674 4.63 18.26 26.63
C THR A 674 3.81 19.53 26.32
N ASN A 675 3.45 20.33 27.33
CA ASN A 675 2.65 21.54 27.14
C ASN A 675 3.29 22.75 27.84
N ASP A 676 3.56 23.83 27.09
CA ASP A 676 4.23 25.03 27.58
C ASP A 676 3.33 26.28 27.50
N LYS A 677 2.15 26.21 28.15
CA LYS A 677 1.07 27.24 28.24
C LYS A 677 0.42 27.70 26.93
N LYS A 678 1.15 27.74 25.82
CA LYS A 678 0.74 28.31 24.53
C LYS A 678 0.41 27.25 23.47
N SER A 679 0.98 26.04 23.61
CA SER A 679 0.70 24.90 22.73
C SER A 679 1.31 23.60 23.27
N THR A 680 0.60 22.48 23.09
CA THR A 680 1.18 21.14 23.18
C THR A 680 2.24 20.97 22.09
N THR A 681 3.46 20.59 22.47
CA THR A 681 4.55 20.23 21.57
C THR A 681 4.47 18.74 21.20
N CYS A 682 5.29 18.30 20.24
CA CYS A 682 5.36 16.89 19.83
C CYS A 682 6.75 16.59 19.29
N THR A 683 7.57 15.91 20.08
CA THR A 683 8.96 15.58 19.74
C THR A 683 9.07 14.10 19.41
N SER A 684 9.36 13.79 18.14
CA SER A 684 9.59 12.42 17.66
C SER A 684 10.99 11.94 18.02
N PHE A 685 11.13 10.67 18.41
CA PHE A 685 12.43 10.07 18.73
C PHE A 685 12.60 8.65 18.20
N CYS A 686 13.85 8.24 18.03
CA CYS A 686 14.27 6.89 17.68
C CYS A 686 15.51 6.52 18.48
N SER A 687 15.40 5.58 19.43
CA SER A 687 16.57 5.00 20.08
C SER A 687 16.99 3.72 19.35
N VAL A 688 18.29 3.55 19.13
CA VAL A 688 18.86 2.53 18.26
C VAL A 688 19.96 1.77 18.98
N ALA A 689 19.92 0.44 18.92
CA ALA A 689 20.88 -0.47 19.55
C ALA A 689 21.30 -1.59 18.58
N GLN A 690 22.55 -2.02 18.63
CA GLN A 690 23.03 -3.22 17.93
C GLN A 690 22.79 -4.48 18.79
N SER A 691 21.53 -4.71 19.12
CA SER A 691 21.05 -5.82 19.94
C SER A 691 19.82 -6.49 19.30
N PRO A 692 19.70 -7.83 19.32
CA PRO A 692 18.50 -8.54 18.87
C PRO A 692 17.38 -8.57 19.93
N ARG A 693 17.58 -7.98 21.12
CA ARG A 693 16.66 -8.03 22.25
C ARG A 693 15.45 -7.09 22.08
N HIS A 694 14.27 -7.57 22.52
CA HIS A 694 13.02 -6.78 22.63
C HIS A 694 12.31 -7.03 23.97
N ASP A 695 13.02 -7.53 24.97
CA ASP A 695 12.52 -7.84 26.30
C ASP A 695 12.40 -6.58 27.18
N ALA A 696 11.90 -6.72 28.41
CA ALA A 696 11.70 -5.60 29.33
C ALA A 696 13.00 -4.81 29.58
N ALA A 697 14.15 -5.48 29.68
CA ALA A 697 15.42 -4.81 29.87
C ALA A 697 15.84 -3.98 28.64
N ALA A 698 15.73 -4.54 27.43
CA ALA A 698 15.94 -3.76 26.21
C ALA A 698 14.95 -2.60 26.07
N ILE A 699 13.68 -2.78 26.46
CA ILE A 699 12.69 -1.69 26.47
C ILE A 699 13.16 -0.52 27.33
N TRP A 700 13.69 -0.79 28.53
CA TRP A 700 14.11 0.25 29.46
C TRP A 700 15.48 0.86 29.14
N GLY A 701 16.46 0.08 28.66
CA GLY A 701 17.71 0.64 28.11
C GLY A 701 17.46 1.60 26.93
N HIS A 702 16.48 1.28 26.08
CA HIS A 702 16.02 2.16 24.99
C HIS A 702 15.23 3.40 25.47
N LEU A 703 14.70 3.42 26.69
CA LEU A 703 13.86 4.50 27.24
C LEU A 703 14.60 5.43 28.21
N LEU A 704 15.58 4.93 28.98
CA LEU A 704 16.24 5.70 30.03
C LEU A 704 16.85 7.01 29.52
N PRO A 705 17.65 7.05 28.42
CA PRO A 705 18.16 8.31 27.87
C PRO A 705 17.07 9.27 27.39
N VAL A 706 15.92 8.73 26.95
CA VAL A 706 14.76 9.54 26.52
C VAL A 706 14.10 10.21 27.72
N PHE A 707 13.91 9.48 28.83
CA PHE A 707 13.37 10.05 30.06
C PHE A 707 14.30 11.06 30.71
N SER A 708 15.60 10.78 30.80
CA SER A 708 16.60 11.73 31.31
C SER A 708 16.62 13.01 30.48
N LYS A 709 16.55 12.91 29.15
CA LYS A 709 16.43 14.09 28.27
C LYS A 709 15.14 14.87 28.50
N ILE A 710 14.00 14.19 28.66
CA ILE A 710 12.71 14.82 28.97
C ILE A 710 12.76 15.57 30.31
N LYS A 711 13.37 14.99 31.35
CA LYS A 711 13.55 15.65 32.65
C LYS A 711 14.45 16.88 32.55
N ASN A 712 15.55 16.79 31.79
CA ASN A 712 16.48 17.90 31.62
C ASN A 712 15.90 19.04 30.76
N GLU A 713 15.14 18.73 29.71
CA GLU A 713 14.48 19.73 28.84
C GLU A 713 13.19 20.31 29.45
N HIS A 714 12.48 19.54 30.27
CA HIS A 714 11.21 19.92 30.87
C HIS A 714 11.16 19.59 32.38
N PRO A 715 11.97 20.26 33.24
CA PRO A 715 12.08 19.92 34.67
C PRO A 715 10.78 20.12 35.47
N ARG A 716 9.79 20.85 34.93
CA ARG A 716 8.44 21.00 35.51
C ARG A 716 7.61 19.71 35.46
N VAL A 717 7.97 18.75 34.63
CA VAL A 717 7.18 17.53 34.44
C VAL A 717 7.32 16.62 35.67
N LYS A 718 6.21 16.48 36.39
CA LYS A 718 6.05 15.66 37.60
C LYS A 718 5.31 14.36 37.33
N LYS A 719 4.54 14.26 36.24
CA LYS A 719 3.72 13.08 35.90
C LYS A 719 4.05 12.49 34.54
N ALA A 720 4.13 11.16 34.46
CA ALA A 720 4.45 10.44 33.22
C ALA A 720 3.32 9.52 32.76
N HIS A 721 2.97 9.58 31.48
CA HIS A 721 1.97 8.72 30.86
C HIS A 721 2.59 8.01 29.65
N VAL A 722 2.89 6.71 29.79
CA VAL A 722 3.41 5.88 28.69
C VAL A 722 2.25 5.22 27.96
N LEU A 723 2.34 5.08 26.64
CA LEU A 723 1.37 4.38 25.78
C LEU A 723 2.08 3.50 24.75
N SER A 724 1.74 2.22 24.69
CA SER A 724 2.24 1.26 23.68
C SER A 724 1.14 0.32 23.16
N ASP A 725 1.46 -0.53 22.17
CA ASP A 725 0.69 -1.77 21.98
C ASP A 725 0.93 -2.73 23.16
N GLY A 726 0.08 -3.74 23.32
CA GLY A 726 0.11 -4.70 24.43
C GLY A 726 0.60 -6.12 24.12
N PRO A 727 1.59 -6.39 23.24
CA PRO A 727 2.11 -7.74 23.04
C PRO A 727 2.82 -8.24 24.32
N THR A 728 2.44 -9.45 24.77
CA THR A 728 2.91 -10.02 26.05
C THR A 728 4.43 -10.18 26.13
N LYS A 729 5.07 -10.53 25.02
CA LYS A 729 6.52 -10.76 24.96
C LYS A 729 7.38 -9.49 25.14
N GLN A 730 6.78 -8.30 25.07
CA GLN A 730 7.49 -7.03 25.06
C GLN A 730 6.91 -6.12 26.15
N TYR A 731 5.85 -5.37 25.84
CA TYR A 731 5.32 -4.33 26.74
C TYR A 731 4.36 -4.83 27.83
N ARG A 732 3.73 -6.00 27.69
CA ARG A 732 2.65 -6.46 28.59
C ARG A 732 3.00 -7.74 29.37
N ASN A 733 3.98 -7.66 30.27
CA ASN A 733 4.41 -8.74 31.18
C ASN A 733 4.87 -8.22 32.55
N LYS A 734 5.07 -9.14 33.50
CA LYS A 734 5.48 -8.84 34.89
C LYS A 734 6.77 -8.00 34.99
N PHE A 735 7.78 -8.32 34.19
CA PHE A 735 9.08 -7.65 34.22
C PHE A 735 8.98 -6.19 33.77
N GLN A 736 8.24 -5.91 32.70
CA GLN A 736 7.99 -4.54 32.23
C GLN A 736 7.21 -3.70 33.25
N ILE A 737 6.29 -4.32 33.99
CA ILE A 737 5.51 -3.66 35.05
C ILE A 737 6.41 -3.35 36.27
N HIS A 738 7.30 -4.28 36.65
CA HIS A 738 8.27 -4.04 37.72
C HIS A 738 9.27 -2.93 37.36
N LEU A 739 9.93 -3.01 36.20
CA LEU A 739 10.88 -1.96 35.78
C LEU A 739 10.19 -0.59 35.61
N PHE A 740 8.91 -0.56 35.23
CA PHE A 740 8.12 0.67 35.23
C PHE A 740 7.92 1.26 36.64
N GLY A 741 7.74 0.44 37.67
CA GLY A 741 7.77 0.90 39.06
C GLY A 741 9.13 1.46 39.46
N HIS A 742 10.18 0.66 39.25
CA HIS A 742 11.56 0.97 39.62
C HIS A 742 12.05 2.29 39.01
N TYR A 743 12.02 2.42 37.68
CA TYR A 743 12.59 3.58 37.00
C TYR A 743 11.74 4.85 37.12
N MET A 744 10.40 4.76 37.21
CA MET A 744 9.58 5.96 37.40
C MET A 744 9.83 6.64 38.75
N LYS A 745 10.20 5.86 39.78
CA LYS A 745 10.69 6.37 41.06
C LYS A 745 12.08 7.00 40.92
N GLN A 746 13.06 6.27 40.37
CA GLN A 746 14.44 6.77 40.21
C GLN A 746 14.53 8.04 39.35
N LEU A 747 13.71 8.15 38.31
CA LEU A 747 13.62 9.33 37.44
C LEU A 747 12.88 10.51 38.10
N GLY A 748 12.44 10.42 39.35
CA GLY A 748 11.83 11.52 40.09
C GLY A 748 10.48 11.99 39.53
N PHE A 749 9.62 11.06 39.09
CA PHE A 749 8.21 11.37 38.86
C PHE A 749 7.42 11.20 40.16
N GLU A 750 6.31 11.93 40.30
CA GLU A 750 5.38 11.84 41.44
C GLU A 750 4.24 10.85 41.18
N LEU A 751 3.81 10.73 39.92
CA LEU A 751 2.77 9.81 39.48
C LEU A 751 3.14 9.30 38.08
N ALA A 752 2.98 8.00 37.86
CA ALA A 752 3.16 7.40 36.54
C ALA A 752 1.96 6.55 36.13
N SER A 753 1.66 6.50 34.83
CA SER A 753 0.71 5.53 34.27
C SER A 753 1.27 4.84 33.04
N TYR A 754 1.09 3.52 32.98
CA TYR A 754 1.35 2.73 31.77
C TYR A 754 0.02 2.37 31.13
N ASN A 755 -0.16 2.79 29.88
CA ASN A 755 -1.40 2.67 29.13
C ASN A 755 -1.17 1.76 27.91
N PHE A 756 -2.17 0.96 27.54
CA PHE A 756 -2.10 0.06 26.41
C PHE A 756 -3.26 0.27 25.45
N SER A 757 -3.01 0.17 24.15
CA SER A 757 -4.08 -0.02 23.16
C SER A 757 -4.77 -1.38 23.31
N GLU A 758 -5.96 -1.51 22.73
CA GLU A 758 -6.59 -2.80 22.48
C GLU A 758 -5.77 -3.60 21.43
N ALA A 759 -5.64 -4.90 21.62
CA ALA A 759 -4.76 -5.75 20.79
C ALA A 759 -5.11 -5.69 19.29
N GLY A 760 -4.09 -5.49 18.45
CA GLY A 760 -4.24 -5.35 17.00
C GLY A 760 -4.64 -3.95 16.52
N HIS A 761 -4.69 -2.97 17.43
CA HIS A 761 -5.02 -1.57 17.17
C HIS A 761 -3.95 -0.57 17.65
N GLY A 762 -2.73 -1.01 18.03
CA GLY A 762 -1.67 -0.14 18.55
C GLY A 762 -0.94 0.77 17.55
N LYS A 763 -1.32 0.74 16.25
CA LYS A 763 -0.70 1.58 15.21
C LYS A 763 -0.73 3.06 15.60
N SER A 764 0.42 3.71 15.59
CA SER A 764 0.61 5.02 16.23
C SER A 764 1.51 5.97 15.46
N VAL A 765 2.03 6.99 16.15
CA VAL A 765 3.07 7.88 15.64
C VAL A 765 4.42 7.17 15.48
N ALA A 766 4.70 6.13 16.30
CA ALA A 766 5.92 5.34 16.27
C ALA A 766 6.15 4.68 14.89
N ASP A 767 5.12 4.04 14.30
CA ASP A 767 5.13 3.52 12.93
C ASP A 767 5.64 4.57 11.92
N GLY A 768 5.15 5.81 12.05
CA GLY A 768 5.50 6.93 11.19
C GLY A 768 6.93 7.39 11.35
N VAL A 769 7.48 7.29 12.57
CA VAL A 769 8.87 7.63 12.91
C VAL A 769 9.82 6.55 12.41
N GLY A 770 9.64 5.28 12.80
CA GLY A 770 10.47 4.18 12.32
C GLY A 770 10.37 3.94 10.81
N GLY A 771 9.16 4.13 10.24
CA GLY A 771 8.95 4.16 8.80
C GLY A 771 9.61 5.35 8.10
N THR A 772 9.95 6.44 8.82
CA THR A 772 10.74 7.57 8.29
C THR A 772 12.24 7.35 8.42
N VAL A 773 12.72 6.94 9.59
CA VAL A 773 14.12 6.62 9.88
C VAL A 773 14.66 5.58 8.89
N LYS A 774 14.01 4.41 8.81
CA LYS A 774 14.41 3.33 7.89
C LYS A 774 14.36 3.76 6.42
N ARG A 775 13.47 4.70 6.06
CA ARG A 775 13.38 5.29 4.71
C ARG A 775 14.54 6.23 4.37
N THR A 776 15.10 6.91 5.36
CA THR A 776 16.22 7.84 5.17
C THR A 776 17.51 7.05 5.01
N ALA A 777 17.76 6.04 5.86
CA ALA A 777 18.84 5.07 5.69
C ALA A 777 18.76 4.34 4.33
N ASP A 778 17.61 3.75 3.99
CA ASP A 778 17.34 3.17 2.66
C ASP A 778 17.56 4.21 1.51
N SER A 779 17.56 5.51 1.77
CA SER A 779 17.76 6.56 0.77
C SER A 779 19.19 7.13 0.72
N ALA A 780 20.05 6.83 1.69
CA ALA A 780 21.49 7.07 1.62
C ALA A 780 22.16 5.98 0.78
N VAL A 781 21.85 4.71 1.08
CA VAL A 781 22.34 3.52 0.34
C VAL A 781 22.05 3.64 -1.16
N ARG A 782 20.81 4.01 -1.54
CA ARG A 782 20.43 4.25 -2.95
C ARG A 782 21.05 5.49 -3.61
N ARG A 783 21.91 6.23 -2.91
CA ARG A 783 22.65 7.39 -3.44
C ARG A 783 24.17 7.17 -3.44
N GLY A 784 24.67 6.04 -2.94
CA GLY A 784 26.11 5.79 -2.83
C GLY A 784 26.73 6.12 -1.47
N LYS A 785 25.95 6.29 -0.39
CA LYS A 785 26.48 6.24 0.98
C LYS A 785 26.02 4.94 1.63
N ASP A 786 26.97 4.05 1.88
CA ASP A 786 26.77 2.82 2.64
C ASP A 786 26.33 3.10 4.08
N VAL A 787 25.70 2.12 4.70
CA VAL A 787 25.28 2.16 6.11
C VAL A 787 25.64 0.81 6.74
N PRO A 788 26.93 0.58 7.07
CA PRO A 788 27.43 -0.72 7.53
C PRO A 788 27.36 -0.91 9.05
N ASP A 789 27.20 0.18 9.82
CA ASP A 789 27.30 0.26 11.28
C ASP A 789 26.24 1.22 11.86
N ILE A 790 26.22 1.35 13.20
CA ILE A 790 25.26 2.18 13.93
C ILE A 790 25.60 3.67 13.86
N GLU A 791 26.88 4.02 13.86
CA GLU A 791 27.40 5.40 13.77
C GLU A 791 26.98 6.05 12.45
N THR A 792 27.24 5.38 11.34
CA THR A 792 26.85 5.81 9.98
C THR A 792 25.34 5.86 9.82
N PHE A 793 24.61 4.96 10.50
CA PHE A 793 23.15 5.01 10.55
C PHE A 793 22.66 6.26 11.28
N VAL A 794 23.25 6.62 12.43
CA VAL A 794 22.92 7.85 13.18
C VAL A 794 23.26 9.10 12.36
N GLN A 795 24.45 9.18 11.76
CA GLN A 795 24.87 10.29 10.88
C GLN A 795 23.87 10.57 9.75
N VAL A 796 23.36 9.51 9.13
CA VAL A 796 22.37 9.62 8.03
C VAL A 796 21.02 10.21 8.49
N LEU A 797 20.79 10.29 9.81
CA LEU A 797 19.54 10.77 10.41
C LEU A 797 19.64 12.17 11.04
N GLU A 798 20.84 12.73 11.25
CA GLU A 798 21.08 14.07 11.82
C GLU A 798 20.19 15.16 11.19
N ASN A 799 19.98 15.07 9.88
CA ASN A 799 19.21 16.03 9.08
C ASN A 799 17.67 15.86 9.23
N LEU A 800 17.20 15.02 10.14
CA LEU A 800 15.78 14.81 10.43
C LEU A 800 15.36 15.56 11.70
N LYS A 801 14.11 16.04 11.72
CA LYS A 801 13.47 16.55 12.95
C LYS A 801 12.94 15.39 13.81
N ILE A 802 13.85 14.48 14.19
CA ILE A 802 13.63 13.30 15.02
C ILE A 802 14.88 13.21 15.91
N GLN A 803 14.72 13.18 17.24
CA GLN A 803 15.84 12.94 18.14
C GLN A 803 16.32 11.49 17.98
N VAL A 804 17.62 11.29 17.78
CA VAL A 804 18.22 9.95 17.66
C VAL A 804 19.09 9.71 18.88
N PHE A 805 18.93 8.54 19.51
CA PHE A 805 19.71 8.11 20.66
C PHE A 805 20.45 6.82 20.28
N GLN A 806 21.78 6.85 20.26
CA GLN A 806 22.58 5.63 20.22
C GLN A 806 22.54 4.99 21.61
N ILE A 807 22.29 3.68 21.66
CA ILE A 807 22.16 2.90 22.89
C ILE A 807 23.19 1.78 22.83
N GLU A 808 24.08 1.76 23.82
CA GLU A 808 25.04 0.67 23.99
C GLU A 808 24.38 -0.57 24.60
N ASN A 809 24.98 -1.74 24.36
CA ASN A 809 24.49 -3.00 24.93
C ASN A 809 24.76 -3.09 26.45
N SER A 810 25.81 -2.42 26.94
CA SER A 810 26.14 -2.20 28.37
C SER A 810 24.91 -1.76 29.18
N LEU A 811 24.25 -0.68 28.76
CA LEU A 811 23.05 -0.15 29.42
C LEU A 811 21.88 -1.17 29.39
N ILE A 812 21.75 -1.98 28.34
CA ILE A 812 20.71 -3.03 28.28
C ILE A 812 21.02 -4.19 29.25
N GLU A 813 22.29 -4.43 29.54
CA GLU A 813 22.77 -5.43 30.49
C GLU A 813 22.72 -4.93 31.95
N GLU A 814 23.02 -3.66 32.21
CA GLU A 814 22.77 -2.99 33.49
C GLU A 814 21.30 -3.05 33.90
N VAL A 815 20.40 -2.74 32.96
CA VAL A 815 18.95 -2.87 33.17
C VAL A 815 18.53 -4.35 33.35
N ALA A 816 19.25 -5.30 32.74
CA ALA A 816 18.98 -6.73 32.93
C ALA A 816 19.33 -7.19 34.36
N LYS A 817 20.44 -6.69 34.94
CA LYS A 817 20.86 -6.97 36.32
C LYS A 817 19.81 -6.55 37.36
N VAL A 818 19.02 -5.51 37.08
CA VAL A 818 17.87 -5.11 37.95
C VAL A 818 16.77 -6.19 37.99
N LEU A 819 16.71 -7.11 37.03
CA LEU A 819 15.78 -8.25 37.02
C LEU A 819 16.41 -9.59 37.44
N GLU A 820 17.73 -9.64 37.63
CA GLU A 820 18.41 -10.85 38.08
C GLU A 820 17.98 -11.19 39.52
N ASN A 821 17.87 -12.49 39.81
CA ASN A 821 17.43 -13.03 41.10
C ASN A 821 16.01 -12.64 41.58
N MET A 822 15.18 -11.95 40.76
CA MET A 822 13.82 -11.54 41.16
C MET A 822 12.69 -12.54 40.83
N SER A 823 12.04 -13.09 41.87
CA SER A 823 10.89 -14.00 41.75
C SER A 823 9.53 -13.29 41.60
N LEU A 824 9.38 -12.46 40.56
CA LEU A 824 8.11 -11.74 40.30
C LEU A 824 6.96 -12.73 39.99
N THR A 825 5.76 -12.57 40.54
CA THR A 825 4.58 -13.33 40.07
C THR A 825 3.92 -12.67 38.85
N THR A 826 2.86 -13.28 38.29
CA THR A 826 2.13 -12.70 37.16
C THR A 826 0.75 -12.22 37.58
N ILE A 827 0.49 -10.91 37.44
CA ILE A 827 -0.80 -10.27 37.75
C ILE A 827 -1.95 -10.99 37.00
N PRO A 828 -2.96 -11.54 37.70
CA PRO A 828 -4.08 -12.25 37.07
C PRO A 828 -4.84 -11.41 36.05
N GLY A 829 -5.18 -12.02 34.91
CA GLY A 829 -5.97 -11.37 33.87
C GLY A 829 -5.32 -10.13 33.24
N THR A 830 -3.97 -10.03 33.26
CA THR A 830 -3.19 -8.93 32.65
C THR A 830 -3.59 -8.64 31.19
N MET A 831 -3.99 -9.65 30.42
CA MET A 831 -4.43 -9.48 29.04
C MET A 831 -5.72 -8.65 28.85
N ALA A 832 -6.51 -8.47 29.90
CA ALA A 832 -7.70 -7.61 29.92
C ALA A 832 -7.47 -6.31 30.71
N LEU A 833 -6.22 -5.84 30.77
CA LEU A 833 -5.82 -4.54 31.33
C LEU A 833 -5.46 -3.55 30.24
N HIS A 834 -5.71 -2.26 30.53
CA HIS A 834 -5.34 -1.18 29.65
C HIS A 834 -4.71 0.03 30.33
N GLN A 835 -4.87 0.18 31.65
CA GLN A 835 -4.17 1.21 32.41
C GLN A 835 -3.68 0.65 33.74
N ILE A 836 -2.41 0.90 34.00
CA ILE A 836 -1.71 0.73 35.27
C ILE A 836 -1.41 2.14 35.77
N VAL A 837 -1.66 2.42 37.05
CA VAL A 837 -1.26 3.68 37.70
C VAL A 837 -0.40 3.37 38.92
N LEU A 838 0.69 4.09 39.04
CA LEU A 838 1.68 4.04 40.10
C LEU A 838 1.70 5.39 40.80
N ASP A 839 1.53 5.37 42.12
CA ASP A 839 1.95 6.46 42.98
C ASP A 839 3.44 6.28 43.26
N CYS A 840 4.27 7.23 42.80
CA CYS A 840 5.73 7.12 42.95
C CYS A 840 6.20 7.57 44.35
N LYS A 841 5.33 8.21 45.14
CA LYS A 841 5.60 8.58 46.54
C LYS A 841 5.26 7.43 47.49
N ASN A 842 4.16 6.73 47.23
CA ASN A 842 3.68 5.60 48.05
C ASN A 842 4.04 4.26 47.40
N GLU A 843 5.29 3.83 47.62
CA GLU A 843 6.01 2.72 46.96
C GLU A 843 5.22 1.41 46.75
N LYS A 844 4.26 1.12 47.64
CA LYS A 844 3.64 -0.21 47.79
C LYS A 844 2.27 -0.37 47.15
N ARG A 845 1.76 0.58 46.34
CA ARG A 845 0.42 0.47 45.72
C ARG A 845 0.39 0.76 44.21
N LEU A 846 0.23 -0.30 43.42
CA LEU A 846 -0.05 -0.23 41.99
C LEU A 846 -1.55 -0.45 41.75
N ASN A 847 -2.23 0.52 41.12
CA ASN A 847 -3.65 0.44 40.80
C ASN A 847 -3.89 -0.08 39.38
N ILE A 848 -4.84 -1.01 39.25
CA ILE A 848 -5.10 -1.78 38.05
C ILE A 848 -6.50 -1.48 37.52
N ARG A 849 -6.58 -1.05 36.26
CA ARG A 849 -7.83 -0.59 35.63
C ARG A 849 -8.13 -1.38 34.36
N GLN A 850 -9.41 -1.75 34.20
CA GLN A 850 -9.90 -2.46 33.02
C GLN A 850 -9.83 -1.60 31.75
N PHE A 851 -10.05 -0.30 31.90
CA PHE A 851 -9.99 0.73 30.86
C PHE A 851 -9.17 1.93 31.35
N SER A 852 -8.65 2.72 30.41
CA SER A 852 -7.86 3.91 30.73
C SER A 852 -8.77 5.05 31.11
N CYS A 853 -8.60 5.62 32.30
CA CYS A 853 -9.47 6.67 32.82
C CYS A 853 -8.80 8.04 32.67
N LEU A 854 -9.46 8.96 31.97
CA LEU A 854 -9.03 10.36 31.90
C LEU A 854 -9.46 11.15 33.16
N ILE A 855 -10.65 10.85 33.71
CA ILE A 855 -11.22 11.53 34.90
C ILE A 855 -10.34 11.26 36.13
N CYS A 856 -9.95 9.99 36.32
CA CYS A 856 -9.04 9.57 37.38
C CYS A 856 -7.57 9.51 36.93
N ARG A 857 -7.14 10.29 35.92
CA ARG A 857 -5.75 10.19 35.40
C ARG A 857 -4.69 10.61 36.43
N ASN A 858 -5.05 11.57 37.29
CA ASN A 858 -4.21 12.13 38.35
C ASN A 858 -4.63 11.65 39.76
N LYS A 859 -5.37 10.53 39.84
CA LYS A 859 -5.70 9.84 41.09
C LYS A 859 -5.15 8.42 41.00
N LEU A 860 -4.71 7.84 42.11
CA LEU A 860 -4.29 6.43 42.14
C LEU A 860 -5.49 5.51 41.88
N GLU A 861 -6.61 5.73 42.57
CA GLU A 861 -7.81 4.90 42.46
C GLU A 861 -8.82 5.43 41.42
N CYS A 862 -9.73 4.55 40.98
CA CYS A 862 -10.69 4.83 39.91
C CYS A 862 -11.99 4.05 40.11
N THR A 863 -13.06 4.74 40.50
CA THR A 863 -14.43 4.21 40.62
C THR A 863 -15.08 3.91 39.26
N HIS A 864 -14.62 4.53 38.17
CA HIS A 864 -15.20 4.37 36.83
C HIS A 864 -14.88 3.03 36.16
N TYR A 865 -13.64 2.54 36.35
CA TYR A 865 -13.13 1.31 35.71
C TYR A 865 -12.25 0.46 36.64
N PRO A 866 -12.67 0.21 37.90
CA PRO A 866 -11.87 -0.55 38.85
C PRO A 866 -11.68 -1.99 38.36
N LYS A 867 -10.53 -2.58 38.72
CA LYS A 867 -10.30 -4.03 38.58
C LYS A 867 -9.44 -4.60 39.71
N GLY A 868 -8.63 -3.77 40.37
CA GLY A 868 -8.01 -4.09 41.65
C GLY A 868 -6.84 -3.16 41.99
N SER A 869 -6.23 -3.42 43.12
CA SER A 869 -4.90 -2.91 43.50
C SER A 869 -4.00 -4.09 43.83
N THR A 870 -2.72 -3.99 43.52
CA THR A 870 -1.71 -4.99 43.90
C THR A 870 -0.55 -4.29 44.58
N ILE A 871 -0.01 -4.95 45.61
CA ILE A 871 1.22 -4.50 46.27
C ILE A 871 2.40 -4.78 45.32
N PHE A 872 3.35 -3.85 45.28
CA PHE A 872 4.49 -3.90 44.35
C PHE A 872 5.55 -4.93 44.77
N ASP A 873 5.76 -5.09 46.08
CA ASP A 873 6.64 -6.10 46.66
C ASP A 873 5.96 -7.46 46.70
N GLN A 874 6.53 -8.43 45.98
CA GLN A 874 6.29 -9.85 46.20
C GLN A 874 7.64 -10.50 46.53
N GLN A 875 7.80 -10.80 47.82
CA GLN A 875 8.90 -11.54 48.47
C GLN A 875 10.18 -11.71 47.64
N ILE A 876 11.16 -10.84 47.91
CA ILE A 876 12.54 -10.99 47.44
C ILE A 876 13.23 -12.07 48.30
N GLU A 877 12.97 -13.34 48.00
CA GLU A 877 13.80 -14.44 48.47
C GLU A 877 15.14 -14.39 47.73
N GLN A 878 16.14 -13.80 48.37
CA GLN A 878 17.51 -13.80 47.85
C GLN A 878 18.05 -15.24 47.89
N LYS A 879 18.36 -15.82 46.72
CA LYS A 879 19.15 -17.04 46.68
C LYS A 879 20.59 -16.72 47.06
N ALA A 880 21.03 -17.22 48.22
CA ALA A 880 22.43 -17.21 48.60
C ALA A 880 23.28 -18.05 47.62
N PRO A 881 24.60 -17.80 47.52
CA PRO A 881 25.50 -18.60 46.68
C PRO A 881 25.58 -20.07 47.14
N ASN A 882 25.90 -20.96 46.19
CA ASN A 882 25.96 -22.40 46.45
C ASN A 882 27.03 -22.78 47.50
N SER A 883 26.69 -23.78 48.32
CA SER A 883 27.64 -24.82 48.74
C SER A 883 27.06 -26.18 48.33
N GLU A 884 27.93 -27.17 48.14
CA GLU A 884 27.56 -28.49 47.60
C GLU A 884 27.18 -29.50 48.71
N ASN A 885 26.78 -30.70 48.29
CA ASN A 885 26.60 -31.92 49.09
C ASN A 885 25.30 -32.09 49.91
N ALA A 886 24.36 -32.78 49.24
CA ALA A 886 23.70 -34.02 49.70
C ALA A 886 23.04 -34.16 51.10
N ALA A 887 21.81 -34.70 51.02
CA ALA A 887 21.16 -35.65 51.94
C ALA A 887 20.30 -35.13 53.12
N VAL A 888 19.43 -36.06 53.56
CA VAL A 888 18.60 -36.09 54.79
C VAL A 888 17.49 -35.03 54.94
N LYS A 889 16.24 -35.43 54.66
CA LYS A 889 15.02 -34.82 55.24
C LYS A 889 14.63 -35.59 56.52
N VAL A 890 14.55 -34.93 57.68
CA VAL A 890 14.03 -35.53 58.92
C VAL A 890 13.14 -34.55 59.73
N ASN A 891 11.85 -34.89 59.80
CA ASN A 891 10.87 -34.66 60.90
C ASN A 891 10.33 -33.27 61.34
N LYS A 892 8.98 -33.28 61.52
CA LYS A 892 8.15 -32.61 62.58
C LYS A 892 7.90 -31.07 62.51
N PRO A 893 6.84 -30.54 63.19
CA PRO A 893 5.51 -31.14 63.43
C PRO A 893 4.27 -30.19 63.32
N ALA A 894 3.10 -30.83 63.15
CA ALA A 894 1.72 -30.53 63.55
C ALA A 894 1.21 -29.15 64.11
N ALA A 895 -0.01 -28.80 63.63
CA ALA A 895 -1.11 -28.11 64.34
C ALA A 895 -0.95 -26.60 64.69
N ILE A 896 -1.99 -25.81 65.01
CA ILE A 896 -3.39 -26.05 65.43
C ILE A 896 -4.38 -25.11 64.69
N LYS A 897 -5.61 -25.59 64.39
CA LYS A 897 -6.83 -24.77 64.25
C LYS A 897 -8.01 -25.45 64.97
N LYS A 898 -8.85 -24.69 65.68
CA LYS A 898 -10.10 -25.18 66.32
C LYS A 898 -11.34 -24.89 65.45
N LYS A 899 -12.43 -25.64 65.70
CA LYS A 899 -13.69 -25.69 64.92
C LYS A 899 -14.82 -24.82 65.49
N ALA A 900 -15.76 -24.44 64.62
CA ALA A 900 -17.23 -24.48 64.77
C ALA A 900 -17.82 -24.45 63.33
N GLN A 901 -18.81 -25.24 62.87
CA GLN A 901 -20.22 -25.40 63.30
C GLN A 901 -21.00 -24.07 63.26
N SER A 902 -22.22 -23.95 62.70
CA SER A 902 -23.06 -24.80 61.80
C SER A 902 -24.11 -23.87 61.12
N LYS A 903 -25.11 -24.25 60.29
CA LYS A 903 -25.60 -25.53 59.73
C LYS A 903 -26.26 -25.24 58.34
N SER A 904 -26.58 -26.29 57.58
CA SER A 904 -27.62 -26.39 56.53
C SER A 904 -29.06 -26.36 57.11
N GLU A 905 -30.18 -26.46 56.39
CA GLU A 905 -30.51 -26.74 54.97
C GLU A 905 -31.26 -25.51 54.36
N ALA A 906 -31.98 -25.49 53.22
CA ALA A 906 -32.36 -26.44 52.15
C ALA A 906 -32.80 -25.63 50.88
N THR A 907 -33.06 -26.13 49.66
CA THR A 907 -32.55 -27.23 48.79
C THR A 907 -33.18 -27.07 47.40
N LYS A 908 -32.40 -26.92 46.31
CA LYS A 908 -32.75 -27.37 44.94
C LYS A 908 -31.54 -27.37 44.00
N GLU A 909 -31.40 -28.44 43.22
CA GLU A 909 -30.17 -28.82 42.53
C GLU A 909 -30.16 -28.43 41.04
N ASN A 910 -28.98 -28.54 40.42
CA ASN A 910 -28.86 -28.72 38.97
C ASN A 910 -27.66 -29.64 38.69
N SER A 911 -27.82 -30.58 37.76
CA SER A 911 -26.91 -31.73 37.58
C SER A 911 -25.69 -31.41 36.70
N ASP A 912 -24.49 -31.87 37.08
CA ASP A 912 -23.44 -32.18 36.09
C ASP A 912 -22.37 -33.16 36.61
N SER A 913 -22.02 -34.13 35.77
CA SER A 913 -20.92 -35.13 35.85
C SER A 913 -20.30 -35.51 37.22
N ASN A 914 -20.72 -36.67 37.77
CA ASN A 914 -19.91 -37.39 38.77
C ASN A 914 -18.65 -37.99 38.13
N LEU A 915 -17.48 -37.77 38.74
CA LEU A 915 -16.24 -38.50 38.50
C LEU A 915 -15.70 -38.93 39.87
N LYS A 916 -15.73 -40.25 40.14
CA LYS A 916 -15.38 -40.84 41.43
C LYS A 916 -13.89 -40.69 41.72
N THR A 917 -13.50 -40.19 42.88
CA THR A 917 -12.08 -40.11 43.27
C THR A 917 -11.59 -41.46 43.77
N LEU A 918 -10.28 -41.60 43.99
CA LEU A 918 -9.64 -42.84 44.47
C LEU A 918 -10.26 -43.39 45.77
N HIS A 919 -10.89 -42.55 46.61
CA HIS A 919 -11.60 -42.98 47.82
C HIS A 919 -13.08 -43.37 47.59
N ASP A 920 -13.62 -43.17 46.38
CA ASP A 920 -15.02 -43.43 46.01
C ASP A 920 -15.19 -44.63 45.04
N VAL A 921 -14.09 -45.23 44.56
CA VAL A 921 -14.12 -46.37 43.63
C VAL A 921 -14.44 -47.66 44.39
N ASP A 922 -15.68 -48.14 44.29
CA ASP A 922 -16.05 -49.48 44.74
C ASP A 922 -15.32 -50.52 43.88
N GLU A 923 -14.63 -51.47 44.53
CA GLU A 923 -13.88 -52.55 43.87
C GLU A 923 -14.77 -53.37 42.92
N ARG A 924 -16.10 -53.39 43.16
CA ARG A 924 -17.11 -54.02 42.29
C ARG A 924 -17.32 -53.34 40.93
N GLU A 925 -16.85 -52.11 40.75
CA GLU A 925 -16.97 -51.37 39.48
C GLU A 925 -15.77 -51.62 38.54
N LEU A 926 -14.67 -52.18 39.04
CA LEU A 926 -13.49 -52.53 38.24
C LEU A 926 -13.76 -53.81 37.42
N LYS A 927 -14.38 -53.65 36.25
CA LYS A 927 -14.73 -54.75 35.33
C LYS A 927 -13.86 -54.74 34.07
N VAL A 928 -13.76 -55.88 33.38
CA VAL A 928 -13.11 -55.99 32.07
C VAL A 928 -13.74 -54.99 31.07
N ASP A 929 -12.92 -54.48 30.15
CA ASP A 929 -13.25 -53.40 29.19
C ASP A 929 -13.51 -52.01 29.80
N THR A 930 -13.50 -51.87 31.13
CA THR A 930 -13.55 -50.56 31.80
C THR A 930 -12.27 -49.76 31.54
N TYR A 931 -12.40 -48.46 31.31
CA TYR A 931 -11.26 -47.53 31.19
C TYR A 931 -10.96 -46.89 32.54
N VAL A 932 -9.67 -46.71 32.85
CA VAL A 932 -9.19 -46.15 34.12
C VAL A 932 -7.96 -45.27 33.90
N SER A 933 -7.71 -44.31 34.77
CA SER A 933 -6.41 -43.63 34.88
C SER A 933 -5.57 -44.26 35.99
N VAL A 934 -4.33 -44.63 35.68
CA VAL A 934 -3.36 -45.19 36.61
C VAL A 934 -2.19 -44.23 36.76
N ILE A 935 -1.58 -44.14 37.94
CA ILE A 935 -0.36 -43.36 38.17
C ILE A 935 0.88 -44.25 38.12
N PHE A 936 1.92 -43.78 37.43
CA PHE A 936 3.20 -44.47 37.23
C PHE A 936 4.28 -43.43 36.91
N ASP A 937 5.47 -43.53 37.51
CA ASP A 937 6.61 -42.61 37.32
C ASP A 937 6.22 -41.10 37.38
N GLU A 938 5.51 -40.69 38.43
CA GLU A 938 5.01 -39.31 38.67
C GLU A 938 4.06 -38.73 37.58
N GLU A 939 3.69 -39.50 36.55
CA GLU A 939 2.65 -39.14 35.58
C GLU A 939 1.42 -40.08 35.69
N TRP A 940 0.34 -39.75 34.98
CA TRP A 940 -0.84 -40.64 34.87
C TRP A 940 -1.09 -41.07 33.43
N TYR A 941 -1.50 -42.33 33.28
CA TYR A 941 -1.70 -43.02 32.02
C TYR A 941 -3.12 -43.60 31.97
N PRO A 942 -3.93 -43.29 30.95
CA PRO A 942 -5.18 -43.99 30.72
C PRO A 942 -4.91 -45.39 30.19
N GLY A 943 -5.62 -46.37 30.72
CA GLY A 943 -5.60 -47.74 30.25
C GLY A 943 -6.99 -48.38 30.24
N ARG A 944 -7.08 -49.58 29.69
CA ARG A 944 -8.28 -50.41 29.66
C ARG A 944 -8.00 -51.73 30.38
N ILE A 945 -8.89 -52.11 31.29
CA ILE A 945 -8.79 -53.35 32.06
C ILE A 945 -9.02 -54.56 31.14
N ASN A 946 -8.08 -55.50 31.12
CA ASN A 946 -8.20 -56.78 30.39
C ASN A 946 -8.62 -57.93 31.32
N SER A 947 -8.18 -57.93 32.57
CA SER A 947 -8.58 -58.90 33.60
C SER A 947 -8.40 -58.31 35.01
N VAL A 948 -9.16 -58.81 35.98
CA VAL A 948 -9.11 -58.36 37.39
C VAL A 948 -9.06 -59.58 38.30
N ASP A 949 -8.17 -59.52 39.28
CA ASP A 949 -8.06 -60.46 40.39
C ASP A 949 -8.45 -59.71 41.67
N LEU A 950 -9.64 -60.05 42.19
CA LEU A 950 -10.19 -59.46 43.41
C LEU A 950 -9.56 -60.05 44.69
N ALA A 951 -9.00 -61.26 44.63
CA ALA A 951 -8.37 -61.90 45.79
C ALA A 951 -7.00 -61.28 46.09
N VAL A 952 -6.27 -60.86 45.05
CA VAL A 952 -4.93 -60.23 45.15
C VAL A 952 -4.97 -58.71 44.87
N LYS A 953 -6.18 -58.12 44.72
CA LYS A 953 -6.43 -56.69 44.42
C LYS A 953 -5.59 -56.12 43.27
N LYS A 954 -5.52 -56.85 42.16
CA LYS A 954 -4.69 -56.52 40.99
C LYS A 954 -5.50 -56.54 39.68
N ALA A 955 -5.23 -55.56 38.83
CA ALA A 955 -5.80 -55.46 37.49
C ALA A 955 -4.70 -55.54 36.43
N LYS A 956 -4.94 -56.31 35.35
CA LYS A 956 -4.07 -56.35 34.17
C LYS A 956 -4.61 -55.36 33.13
N ILE A 957 -3.84 -54.32 32.85
CA ILE A 957 -4.31 -53.13 32.12
C ILE A 957 -3.47 -52.94 30.85
N SER A 958 -4.13 -52.73 29.71
CA SER A 958 -3.49 -52.25 28.48
C SER A 958 -3.42 -50.72 28.51
N PHE A 959 -2.25 -50.14 28.23
CA PHE A 959 -2.01 -48.70 28.35
C PHE A 959 -2.07 -47.91 27.03
N MET A 960 -2.50 -46.66 27.12
CA MET A 960 -2.52 -45.69 26.02
C MET A 960 -1.48 -44.59 26.25
N ARG A 961 -0.62 -44.36 25.25
CA ARG A 961 0.41 -43.31 25.34
C ARG A 961 -0.18 -41.92 25.09
N ARG A 962 0.14 -40.96 25.98
CA ARG A 962 -0.17 -39.54 25.80
C ARG A 962 0.66 -38.93 24.66
N SER A 963 0.00 -38.19 23.77
CA SER A 963 0.59 -37.53 22.59
C SER A 963 0.07 -36.09 22.54
N GLY A 964 0.54 -35.28 23.50
CA GLY A 964 -0.02 -33.96 23.78
C GLY A 964 -1.43 -34.05 24.37
N GLY A 965 -2.43 -33.53 23.67
CA GLY A 965 -3.84 -33.58 24.06
C GLY A 965 -4.63 -34.76 23.49
N PHE A 966 -3.95 -35.77 22.95
CA PHE A 966 -4.54 -36.98 22.37
C PHE A 966 -3.87 -38.22 22.95
N PHE A 967 -4.56 -39.35 22.91
CA PHE A 967 -4.06 -40.65 23.35
C PHE A 967 -4.05 -41.64 22.17
N LEU A 968 -3.09 -42.56 22.19
CA LEU A 968 -2.95 -43.60 21.16
C LEU A 968 -2.61 -44.95 21.79
N TRP A 969 -3.14 -46.02 21.20
CA TRP A 969 -2.66 -47.37 21.47
C TRP A 969 -1.27 -47.54 20.84
N PRO A 970 -0.25 -48.00 21.61
CA PRO A 970 1.06 -48.29 21.05
C PRO A 970 1.01 -49.46 20.05
N SER A 971 1.99 -49.51 19.14
CA SER A 971 2.01 -50.51 18.04
C SER A 971 2.27 -51.94 18.54
N THR A 972 3.05 -52.07 19.61
CA THR A 972 3.12 -53.25 20.48
C THR A 972 2.18 -53.00 21.66
N ALA A 973 1.38 -53.99 22.06
CA ALA A 973 0.46 -53.82 23.19
C ALA A 973 1.27 -53.67 24.49
N ASP A 974 1.08 -52.54 25.14
CA ASP A 974 1.72 -52.16 26.40
C ASP A 974 0.80 -52.60 27.54
N ILE A 975 1.19 -53.64 28.30
CA ILE A 975 0.30 -54.33 29.24
C ILE A 975 1.04 -54.62 30.55
N HIS A 976 0.59 -53.98 31.63
CA HIS A 976 1.14 -54.16 32.98
C HIS A 976 0.08 -54.68 33.95
N VAL A 977 0.52 -55.27 35.06
CA VAL A 977 -0.34 -55.62 36.21
C VAL A 977 -0.13 -54.57 37.29
N VAL A 978 -1.23 -54.05 37.82
CA VAL A 978 -1.26 -52.89 38.73
C VAL A 978 -2.11 -53.23 39.95
N ASN A 979 -1.66 -52.86 41.15
CA ASN A 979 -2.49 -52.90 42.36
C ASN A 979 -3.64 -51.87 42.26
N PHE A 980 -4.75 -52.09 42.94
CA PHE A 980 -5.87 -51.14 42.93
C PHE A 980 -5.48 -49.75 43.46
N ASP A 981 -4.52 -49.66 44.38
CA ASP A 981 -3.98 -48.41 44.94
C ASP A 981 -3.32 -47.48 43.88
N GLY A 982 -3.00 -48.01 42.70
CA GLY A 982 -2.50 -47.21 41.57
C GLY A 982 -3.59 -46.54 40.72
N ILE A 983 -4.87 -46.88 40.94
CA ILE A 983 -5.98 -46.55 40.05
C ILE A 983 -6.74 -45.30 40.54
N LEU A 984 -6.37 -44.14 40.01
CA LEU A 984 -6.84 -42.82 40.45
C LEU A 984 -8.35 -42.55 40.25
N THR A 985 -8.92 -43.01 39.13
CA THR A 985 -10.35 -42.87 38.81
C THR A 985 -10.72 -43.77 37.63
N ILE A 986 -11.99 -44.19 37.59
CA ILE A 986 -12.63 -44.73 36.38
C ILE A 986 -12.79 -43.61 35.35
N LEU A 987 -12.62 -43.92 34.07
CA LEU A 987 -12.77 -43.00 32.94
C LEU A 987 -13.94 -43.46 32.04
N LYS A 988 -14.65 -42.50 31.44
CA LYS A 988 -15.57 -42.81 30.33
C LYS A 988 -14.79 -43.35 29.12
N PRO A 989 -15.38 -44.23 28.30
CA PRO A 989 -14.75 -44.70 27.05
C PRO A 989 -14.33 -43.54 26.13
N PRO A 990 -13.13 -43.60 25.51
CA PRO A 990 -12.57 -42.46 24.79
C PRO A 990 -13.16 -42.29 23.38
N THR A 991 -13.44 -41.06 23.00
CA THR A 991 -13.93 -40.72 21.66
C THR A 991 -12.81 -40.78 20.63
N LYS A 992 -13.06 -41.47 19.50
CA LYS A 992 -12.08 -41.66 18.42
C LYS A 992 -12.06 -40.48 17.45
N CYS A 993 -11.01 -39.67 17.50
CA CYS A 993 -10.85 -38.48 16.64
C CYS A 993 -10.13 -38.74 15.31
N SER A 994 -9.45 -39.88 15.18
CA SER A 994 -8.78 -40.30 13.93
C SER A 994 -8.60 -41.82 13.89
N SER A 995 -8.04 -42.37 12.82
CA SER A 995 -7.82 -43.82 12.68
C SER A 995 -6.98 -44.41 13.84
N ARG A 996 -6.06 -43.62 14.41
CA ARG A 996 -5.15 -43.99 15.51
C ARG A 996 -5.18 -43.08 16.74
N LEU A 997 -6.06 -42.06 16.80
CA LEU A 997 -6.07 -41.06 17.88
C LEU A 997 -7.41 -41.01 18.61
N TYR A 998 -7.34 -40.90 19.93
CA TYR A 998 -8.45 -40.93 20.87
C TYR A 998 -8.38 -39.75 21.85
N VAL A 999 -9.52 -39.36 22.42
CA VAL A 999 -9.65 -38.28 23.42
C VAL A 999 -10.59 -38.75 24.53
N PHE A 1000 -10.19 -38.56 25.78
CA PHE A 1000 -11.06 -38.71 26.94
C PHE A 1000 -11.75 -37.38 27.26
N GLU A 1001 -12.96 -37.43 27.81
CA GLU A 1001 -13.55 -36.28 28.49
C GLU A 1001 -12.77 -35.97 29.78
N ASN A 1002 -12.87 -34.74 30.29
CA ASN A 1002 -12.40 -34.36 31.63
C ASN A 1002 -10.90 -34.58 31.95
N VAL A 1003 -10.03 -34.65 30.94
CA VAL A 1003 -8.55 -34.70 31.09
C VAL A 1003 -8.02 -33.61 32.05
N ASP A 1004 -8.53 -32.37 31.92
CA ASP A 1004 -8.19 -31.22 32.79
C ASP A 1004 -8.64 -31.38 34.27
N LEU A 1005 -9.42 -32.41 34.61
CA LEU A 1005 -9.76 -32.80 35.98
C LEU A 1005 -8.86 -33.96 36.46
N VAL A 1006 -8.58 -34.95 35.61
CA VAL A 1006 -7.65 -36.04 35.93
C VAL A 1006 -6.23 -35.51 36.16
N ASP A 1007 -5.77 -34.56 35.32
CA ASP A 1007 -4.50 -33.83 35.53
C ASP A 1007 -4.45 -33.09 36.89
N LYS A 1008 -5.59 -32.67 37.46
CA LYS A 1008 -5.65 -32.03 38.79
C LYS A 1008 -5.70 -33.06 39.92
N LEU A 1009 -6.46 -34.14 39.74
CA LEU A 1009 -6.56 -35.23 40.70
C LEU A 1009 -5.21 -35.92 40.90
N SER A 1010 -4.48 -36.21 39.81
CA SER A 1010 -3.12 -36.76 39.90
C SER A 1010 -2.17 -35.78 40.59
N THR A 1011 -2.28 -34.48 40.31
CA THR A 1011 -1.50 -33.43 40.99
C THR A 1011 -1.96 -33.20 42.44
N SER A 1012 -3.07 -33.78 42.92
CA SER A 1012 -3.36 -33.87 44.36
C SER A 1012 -2.75 -35.13 44.94
N TYR A 1013 -3.04 -36.29 44.36
CA TYR A 1013 -2.54 -37.58 44.82
C TYR A 1013 -1.00 -37.61 44.96
N LEU A 1014 -0.26 -37.03 44.01
CA LEU A 1014 1.20 -36.85 44.05
C LEU A 1014 1.71 -35.73 45.00
N ARG A 1015 0.83 -35.19 45.85
CA ARG A 1015 1.13 -34.32 47.01
C ARG A 1015 0.54 -34.84 48.31
N ASP A 1016 -0.37 -35.82 48.22
CA ASP A 1016 -0.98 -36.53 49.34
C ASP A 1016 -0.21 -37.85 49.64
N LEU A 1017 0.54 -38.36 48.66
CA LEU A 1017 1.72 -39.25 48.77
C LEU A 1017 2.98 -38.47 49.16
#